data_AF-A0A2T5HZT9-F1
#
_entry.id   AF-A0A2T5HZT9-F1
#
_cell.length_a   1.000
_cell.length_b   1.000
_cell.length_c   1.000
_cell.angle_alpha   90.00
_cell.angle_beta   90.00
_cell.angle_gamma   90.00
#
_symmetry.space_group_name_H-M   'P 1'
#
loop_
_entity.id
_entity.type
_entity.pdbx_description
1 polymer ?
#
loop_
_entity_poly.entity_id
_entity_poly.type
_entity_poly.pdbx_seq_one_letter_code
_entity_poly.pdbx_strand_id
1 'polypeptide(L)'
;MALPIQQETVILQLTQAMFNAAPGAIYLEALVTQVETGQSVADLAQSLMGSTLFFGKNYAADLTPEAFADAFIQDLIGDNATPESKALAINFITGKMAAGATQGEVIADVTGILSAFPTTDSLWGAAALAYNTRNAAKIIDNLAGDTVSAGDKTGAIDYILAQMAAGQTFGATVADFISVLDGMDHADPTWGHAAALFDNRIEVSRYYSIEKAGAATDLATLQQILTGITPDVATVATAKAAVDNLLDNPVIDLARLDGANGFKLNGVIGSDDTGESVGSAGDINGDGFDDLIVGAPHNFDDFYSGASFVVFGKASGFDAAISLSSLNGTNGFRLNGVAGGDAAGNAVSSAGDINGDGFDDLLIGAPISDVPKNDTGYTYVVFGKSSGFSATMELSSLNGSDGFRMHLDKADQLLGWSVSGAGDVNGDHIDDLIIGAPIGERGYVIFGKTSGFNAQLDLASLDGSNGFQMNGLEAGAQFGNGVSAGDINGDGINDLIVGSYYGGSGTSYVIFGKASGFDAILDLSGLDGSNGFSVEGAAEGDEAGYSIDNAGDVNGDGFDDVIIGARSAGIDGKASGVAYVVFGKAAGFDATIQLSDLDGSNGFRLEGVADEDKAGRSVSTAGDFNGDGFDDVIVGSYAADANGKDSGSAYVVFGKASGFSASLDLSNLSSSDGFALSGLAAGNSLGKSVSSAGDLNNDGFDDLIIGASFAFGGTFNSGAAYVIFGHSFSSAAAAKTVATDSHDVTGQDAALLLTGVNAAMDLI
;
A
#
# COMPACT_ATOMS: atom_id res chain seq x y z
N MET A 1 5.07 2.14 -39.28
CA MET A 1 3.76 2.83 -39.19
C MET A 1 3.92 3.92 -38.13
N ALA A 2 3.35 5.12 -38.29
CA ALA A 2 3.52 6.19 -37.30
C ALA A 2 2.91 5.76 -35.94
N LEU A 3 3.55 6.10 -34.83
CA LEU A 3 3.06 5.75 -33.50
C LEU A 3 1.79 6.59 -33.18
N PRO A 4 0.87 6.07 -32.34
CA PRO A 4 -0.20 6.88 -31.78
C PRO A 4 0.38 8.07 -30.98
N ILE A 5 -0.21 9.26 -31.12
CA ILE A 5 0.20 10.51 -30.46
C ILE A 5 0.45 10.29 -28.95
N GLN A 6 -0.43 9.56 -28.27
CA GLN A 6 -0.30 9.27 -26.85
C GLN A 6 0.99 8.49 -26.50
N GLN A 7 1.43 7.55 -27.34
CA GLN A 7 2.66 6.80 -27.11
C GLN A 7 3.91 7.64 -27.42
N GLU A 8 3.84 8.51 -28.43
CA GLU A 8 4.89 9.49 -28.70
C GLU A 8 5.02 10.49 -27.54
N THR A 9 3.90 10.97 -27.00
CA THR A 9 3.82 11.86 -25.83
C THR A 9 4.49 11.25 -24.60
N VAL A 10 4.21 9.99 -24.23
CA VAL A 10 4.79 9.37 -23.04
C VAL A 10 6.30 9.14 -23.22
N ILE A 11 6.75 8.69 -24.40
CA ILE A 11 8.19 8.54 -24.70
C ILE A 11 8.91 9.89 -24.54
N LEU A 12 8.28 10.97 -24.99
CA LEU A 12 8.81 12.32 -24.84
C LEU A 12 8.79 12.80 -23.38
N GLN A 13 7.75 12.50 -22.59
CA GLN A 13 7.70 12.80 -21.15
C GLN A 13 8.75 12.01 -20.33
N LEU A 14 9.10 10.80 -20.77
CA LEU A 14 10.14 9.98 -20.14
C LEU A 14 11.55 10.40 -20.55
N THR A 15 11.71 10.78 -21.81
CA THR A 15 12.93 11.44 -22.28
C THR A 15 13.11 12.78 -21.55
N GLN A 16 12.03 13.43 -21.09
CA GLN A 16 12.03 14.73 -20.38
C GLN A 16 12.54 14.54 -18.94
N ALA A 17 12.03 13.49 -18.30
CA ALA A 17 12.43 12.99 -17.00
C ALA A 17 13.94 12.72 -16.89
N MET A 18 14.58 12.23 -17.97
CA MET A 18 16.03 12.01 -18.03
C MET A 18 16.87 13.29 -17.88
N PHE A 19 16.27 14.48 -18.04
CA PHE A 19 16.99 15.77 -17.98
C PHE A 19 16.96 16.47 -16.61
N ASN A 20 16.34 15.89 -15.58
CA ASN A 20 16.30 16.21 -14.13
C ASN A 20 16.44 17.67 -13.59
N ALA A 21 16.38 18.70 -14.43
CA ALA A 21 16.13 20.11 -14.13
C ALA A 21 16.22 20.93 -15.44
N ALA A 22 15.59 22.11 -15.44
CA ALA A 22 15.64 23.06 -16.56
C ALA A 22 17.06 23.29 -17.13
N PRO A 23 17.21 23.37 -18.47
CA PRO A 23 16.13 23.65 -19.41
C PRO A 23 15.68 22.47 -20.31
N GLY A 24 16.44 21.37 -20.39
CA GLY A 24 16.16 20.22 -21.27
C GLY A 24 14.77 19.60 -21.06
N ALA A 25 14.33 19.49 -19.80
CA ALA A 25 13.03 18.93 -19.45
C ALA A 25 11.85 19.75 -20.00
N ILE A 26 11.94 21.08 -19.98
CA ILE A 26 10.81 21.96 -20.34
C ILE A 26 10.67 22.13 -21.86
N TYR A 27 11.78 22.03 -22.59
CA TYR A 27 11.76 21.95 -24.06
C TYR A 27 10.97 20.75 -24.55
N LEU A 28 11.13 19.66 -23.83
CA LEU A 28 10.51 18.41 -24.17
C LEU A 28 9.06 18.38 -23.69
N GLU A 29 8.71 19.04 -22.57
CA GLU A 29 7.33 19.33 -22.16
C GLU A 29 6.55 20.15 -23.20
N ALA A 30 7.19 21.16 -23.77
CA ALA A 30 6.61 21.98 -24.84
C ALA A 30 6.45 21.19 -26.14
N LEU A 31 7.41 20.31 -26.46
CA LEU A 31 7.30 19.37 -27.59
C LEU A 31 6.17 18.36 -27.37
N VAL A 32 6.04 17.78 -26.17
CA VAL A 32 4.95 16.91 -25.71
C VAL A 32 3.60 17.61 -25.92
N THR A 33 3.45 18.84 -25.40
CA THR A 33 2.23 19.65 -25.53
C THR A 33 1.90 19.98 -26.99
N GLN A 34 2.91 20.14 -27.86
CA GLN A 34 2.71 20.45 -29.28
C GLN A 34 2.38 19.22 -30.13
N VAL A 35 2.93 18.06 -29.77
CA VAL A 35 2.55 16.76 -30.33
C VAL A 35 1.12 16.41 -29.92
N GLU A 36 0.73 16.68 -28.67
CA GLU A 36 -0.65 16.55 -28.17
C GLU A 36 -1.66 17.46 -28.89
N THR A 37 -1.22 18.63 -29.39
CA THR A 37 -2.07 19.65 -30.01
C THR A 37 -1.91 19.79 -31.53
N GLY A 38 -1.06 18.98 -32.17
CA GLY A 38 -0.87 18.91 -33.62
C GLY A 38 -0.13 20.09 -34.26
N GLN A 39 0.70 20.82 -33.49
CA GLN A 39 1.43 22.01 -33.96
C GLN A 39 2.82 21.65 -34.56
N SER A 40 3.39 22.53 -35.38
CA SER A 40 4.63 22.25 -36.12
C SER A 40 5.90 22.60 -35.31
N VAL A 41 7.04 21.99 -35.67
CA VAL A 41 8.38 22.32 -35.09
C VAL A 41 8.74 23.82 -35.24
N ALA A 42 8.13 24.53 -36.20
CA ALA A 42 8.28 25.97 -36.34
C ALA A 42 7.52 26.76 -35.27
N ASP A 43 6.37 26.25 -34.80
CA ASP A 43 5.59 26.81 -33.70
C ASP A 43 6.26 26.53 -32.35
N LEU A 44 7.01 25.41 -32.22
CA LEU A 44 7.94 25.15 -31.13
C LEU A 44 8.98 26.24 -31.00
N ALA A 45 9.69 26.53 -32.09
CA ALA A 45 10.70 27.58 -32.12
C ALA A 45 10.10 28.93 -31.73
N GLN A 46 8.82 29.19 -32.04
CA GLN A 46 8.13 30.43 -31.71
C GLN A 46 7.63 30.51 -30.26
N SER A 47 7.19 29.39 -29.68
CA SER A 47 6.76 29.29 -28.27
C SER A 47 7.94 29.26 -27.28
N LEU A 48 9.07 28.68 -27.69
CA LEU A 48 10.30 28.67 -26.90
C LEU A 48 10.97 30.04 -26.80
N MET A 49 10.79 30.89 -27.81
CA MET A 49 11.21 32.29 -27.77
C MET A 49 10.39 33.14 -26.77
N GLY A 50 9.31 32.59 -26.20
CA GLY A 50 8.37 33.28 -25.33
C GLY A 50 8.11 32.61 -23.97
N SER A 51 8.99 31.73 -23.44
CA SER A 51 8.77 31.06 -22.12
C SER A 51 9.89 31.23 -21.05
N THR A 52 9.48 31.47 -19.79
CA THR A 52 10.30 31.90 -18.63
C THR A 52 11.17 30.83 -17.98
N LEU A 53 11.29 29.71 -18.64
CA LEU A 53 11.51 28.44 -17.96
C LEU A 53 12.97 28.01 -17.87
N PHE A 54 13.88 28.94 -18.19
CA PHE A 54 15.32 28.73 -18.08
C PHE A 54 15.91 28.96 -16.69
N PHE A 55 15.04 29.27 -15.73
CA PHE A 55 15.42 29.80 -14.45
C PHE A 55 14.95 28.85 -13.38
N GLY A 56 15.81 27.92 -12.97
CA GLY A 56 15.55 26.94 -11.90
C GLY A 56 15.40 27.57 -10.51
N LYS A 57 14.73 28.72 -10.42
CA LYS A 57 14.47 29.50 -9.22
C LYS A 57 13.07 30.08 -9.35
N ASN A 58 12.20 29.65 -8.44
CA ASN A 58 10.85 30.22 -8.32
C ASN A 58 10.94 31.55 -7.58
N TYR A 59 10.35 32.58 -8.19
CA TYR A 59 10.17 33.87 -7.55
C TYR A 59 8.82 33.90 -6.85
N ALA A 60 8.76 34.52 -5.67
CA ALA A 60 7.49 34.67 -4.97
C ALA A 60 6.53 35.54 -5.81
N ALA A 61 5.29 35.10 -5.93
CA ALA A 61 4.28 35.74 -6.78
C ALA A 61 3.90 37.16 -6.32
N ASP A 62 4.24 37.52 -5.08
CA ASP A 62 3.96 38.80 -4.44
C ASP A 62 5.11 39.82 -4.53
N LEU A 63 6.23 39.48 -5.19
CA LEU A 63 7.33 40.44 -5.41
C LEU A 63 6.86 41.64 -6.24
N THR A 64 7.30 42.84 -5.86
CA THR A 64 7.12 44.02 -6.71
C THR A 64 7.87 43.84 -8.03
N PRO A 65 7.41 44.46 -9.14
CA PRO A 65 8.10 44.37 -10.42
C PRO A 65 9.60 44.70 -10.35
N GLU A 66 9.98 45.72 -9.56
CA GLU A 66 11.37 46.11 -9.35
C GLU A 66 12.16 45.05 -8.57
N ALA A 67 11.58 44.47 -7.50
CA ALA A 67 12.25 43.47 -6.69
C ALA A 67 12.44 42.14 -7.45
N PHE A 68 11.44 41.76 -8.27
CA PHE A 68 11.55 40.63 -9.18
C PHE A 68 12.62 40.89 -10.25
N ALA A 69 12.60 42.06 -10.90
CA ALA A 69 13.55 42.41 -11.97
C ALA A 69 15.01 42.39 -11.49
N ASP A 70 15.28 42.99 -10.32
CA ASP A 70 16.62 43.01 -9.73
C ASP A 70 17.12 41.60 -9.40
N ALA A 71 16.29 40.81 -8.71
CA ALA A 71 16.63 39.44 -8.35
C ALA A 71 16.85 38.57 -9.59
N PHE A 72 15.94 38.64 -10.56
CA PHE A 72 15.99 37.89 -11.80
C PHE A 72 17.24 38.19 -12.63
N ILE A 73 17.57 39.47 -12.86
CA ILE A 73 18.77 39.83 -13.60
C ILE A 73 20.04 39.43 -12.86
N GLN A 74 20.09 39.64 -11.54
CA GLN A 74 21.26 39.24 -10.76
C GLN A 74 21.51 37.73 -10.82
N ASP A 75 20.45 36.93 -10.73
CA ASP A 75 20.58 35.48 -10.83
C ASP A 75 20.97 35.05 -12.27
N LEU A 76 20.55 35.80 -13.30
CA LEU A 76 20.58 35.34 -14.71
C LEU A 76 21.97 35.48 -15.26
N ILE A 77 22.55 36.66 -15.02
CA ILE A 77 23.81 37.06 -15.62
C ILE A 77 24.89 37.31 -14.57
N GLY A 78 24.56 37.37 -13.28
CA GLY A 78 25.53 37.70 -12.23
C GLY A 78 26.28 38.98 -12.58
N ASP A 79 27.61 38.99 -12.44
CA ASP A 79 28.46 40.14 -12.82
C ASP A 79 28.92 40.15 -14.28
N ASN A 80 28.34 39.29 -15.13
CA ASN A 80 28.72 39.17 -16.55
C ASN A 80 28.13 40.27 -17.46
N ALA A 81 27.60 41.35 -16.88
CA ALA A 81 27.11 42.52 -17.61
C ALA A 81 27.40 43.80 -16.82
N THR A 82 27.56 44.93 -17.52
CA THR A 82 27.85 46.22 -16.88
C THR A 82 26.66 46.70 -16.01
N PRO A 83 26.90 47.53 -14.98
CA PRO A 83 25.81 48.11 -14.18
C PRO A 83 24.78 48.87 -15.03
N GLU A 84 25.23 49.55 -16.09
CA GLU A 84 24.34 50.24 -17.03
C GLU A 84 23.47 49.26 -17.83
N SER A 85 24.04 48.13 -18.25
CA SER A 85 23.32 47.07 -18.97
C SER A 85 22.29 46.38 -18.08
N LYS A 86 22.65 46.08 -16.82
CA LYS A 86 21.72 45.57 -15.80
C LYS A 86 20.55 46.52 -15.59
N ALA A 87 20.83 47.82 -15.42
CA ALA A 87 19.79 48.83 -15.22
C ALA A 87 18.84 48.94 -16.44
N LEU A 88 19.35 48.79 -17.67
CA LEU A 88 18.52 48.74 -18.88
C LEU A 88 17.59 47.52 -18.88
N ALA A 89 18.09 46.35 -18.51
CA ALA A 89 17.27 45.14 -18.43
C ALA A 89 16.22 45.21 -17.31
N ILE A 90 16.58 45.76 -16.15
CA ILE A 90 15.63 46.01 -15.05
C ILE A 90 14.51 46.96 -15.52
N ASN A 91 14.84 48.06 -16.19
CA ASN A 91 13.85 48.98 -16.75
C ASN A 91 12.96 48.34 -17.82
N PHE A 92 13.52 47.44 -18.63
CA PHE A 92 12.74 46.68 -19.62
C PHE A 92 11.74 45.75 -18.95
N ILE A 93 12.17 44.99 -17.94
CA ILE A 93 11.35 44.05 -17.17
C ILE A 93 10.22 44.79 -16.45
N THR A 94 10.54 45.85 -15.71
CA THR A 94 9.55 46.62 -14.94
C THR A 94 8.54 47.29 -15.87
N GLY A 95 8.97 47.79 -17.02
CA GLY A 95 8.09 48.34 -18.05
C GLY A 95 7.13 47.30 -18.65
N LYS A 96 7.59 46.07 -18.91
CA LYS A 96 6.76 44.96 -19.38
C LYS A 96 5.72 44.53 -18.36
N MET A 97 6.13 44.39 -17.09
CA MET A 97 5.21 44.03 -16.00
C MET A 97 4.17 45.13 -15.75
N ALA A 98 4.56 46.41 -15.85
CA ALA A 98 3.61 47.53 -15.78
C ALA A 98 2.59 47.54 -16.93
N ALA A 99 2.92 46.93 -18.07
CA ALA A 99 2.02 46.72 -19.20
C ALA A 99 1.16 45.43 -19.08
N GLY A 100 1.27 44.70 -17.97
CA GLY A 100 0.44 43.53 -17.66
C GLY A 100 1.10 42.17 -17.93
N ALA A 101 2.39 42.12 -18.31
CA ALA A 101 3.09 40.86 -18.49
C ALA A 101 3.33 40.16 -17.13
N THR A 102 3.09 38.86 -17.08
CA THR A 102 3.35 38.01 -15.92
C THR A 102 4.86 37.83 -15.71
N GLN A 103 5.28 37.45 -14.49
CA GLN A 103 6.67 36.99 -14.26
C GLN A 103 7.04 35.89 -15.27
N GLY A 104 6.04 35.02 -15.55
CA GLY A 104 5.91 33.94 -16.53
C GLY A 104 5.98 34.30 -18.03
N GLU A 105 5.98 35.59 -18.38
CA GLU A 105 6.19 36.07 -19.76
C GLU A 105 7.46 36.94 -19.86
N VAL A 106 8.02 37.38 -18.74
CA VAL A 106 9.15 38.31 -18.76
C VAL A 106 10.51 37.62 -18.70
N ILE A 107 10.69 36.61 -17.84
CA ILE A 107 11.89 35.75 -17.91
C ILE A 107 12.03 35.13 -19.32
N ALA A 108 10.92 34.89 -20.01
CA ALA A 108 10.82 34.30 -21.34
C ALA A 108 11.52 35.14 -22.37
N ASP A 109 10.98 36.33 -22.56
CA ASP A 109 11.48 37.32 -23.47
C ASP A 109 12.96 37.61 -23.17
N VAL A 110 13.31 37.78 -21.89
CA VAL A 110 14.68 38.13 -21.49
C VAL A 110 15.65 36.99 -21.76
N THR A 111 15.28 35.73 -21.49
CA THR A 111 16.14 34.57 -21.75
C THR A 111 16.26 34.24 -23.23
N GLY A 112 15.18 34.37 -24.00
CA GLY A 112 15.20 34.25 -25.46
C GLY A 112 16.13 35.29 -26.09
N ILE A 113 16.01 36.55 -25.68
CA ILE A 113 16.90 37.63 -26.10
C ILE A 113 18.35 37.35 -25.68
N LEU A 114 18.58 36.92 -24.44
CA LEU A 114 19.92 36.66 -23.92
C LEU A 114 20.62 35.53 -24.68
N SER A 115 19.92 34.43 -24.94
CA SER A 115 20.44 33.26 -25.65
C SER A 115 20.88 33.56 -27.09
N ALA A 116 20.26 34.58 -27.71
CA ALA A 116 20.48 34.97 -29.10
C ALA A 116 21.54 36.07 -29.28
N PHE A 117 22.04 36.67 -28.20
CA PHE A 117 23.09 37.69 -28.31
C PHE A 117 24.41 37.08 -28.83
N PRO A 118 25.09 37.74 -29.78
CA PRO A 118 26.44 37.36 -30.15
C PRO A 118 27.35 37.42 -28.92
N THR A 119 28.15 36.37 -28.68
CA THR A 119 29.11 36.33 -27.57
C THR A 119 30.20 37.41 -27.69
N THR A 120 30.33 38.02 -28.88
CA THR A 120 31.20 39.15 -29.17
C THR A 120 30.59 40.52 -28.83
N ASP A 121 29.33 40.57 -28.39
CA ASP A 121 28.66 41.82 -28.03
C ASP A 121 29.31 42.46 -26.80
N SER A 122 29.62 43.76 -26.87
CA SER A 122 30.37 44.47 -25.82
C SER A 122 29.58 44.72 -24.54
N LEU A 123 28.25 44.56 -24.57
CA LEU A 123 27.36 44.80 -23.43
C LEU A 123 26.83 43.49 -22.84
N TRP A 124 26.44 42.54 -23.70
CA TRP A 124 25.75 41.31 -23.31
C TRP A 124 26.49 40.02 -23.67
N GLY A 125 27.58 40.10 -24.43
CA GLY A 125 28.26 38.91 -24.95
C GLY A 125 28.81 37.97 -23.87
N ALA A 126 29.35 38.53 -22.77
CA ALA A 126 29.83 37.75 -21.63
C ALA A 126 28.68 37.06 -20.87
N ALA A 127 27.54 37.75 -20.71
CA ALA A 127 26.35 37.20 -20.09
C ALA A 127 25.71 36.09 -20.93
N ALA A 128 25.59 36.30 -22.24
CA ALA A 128 25.09 35.32 -23.19
C ALA A 128 25.95 34.06 -23.21
N LEU A 129 27.28 34.22 -23.25
CA LEU A 129 28.22 33.09 -23.18
C LEU A 129 28.04 32.31 -21.87
N ALA A 130 28.09 32.98 -20.71
CA ALA A 130 27.97 32.31 -19.41
C ALA A 130 26.64 31.55 -19.26
N TYR A 131 25.55 32.12 -19.77
CA TYR A 131 24.23 31.52 -19.76
C TYR A 131 24.15 30.29 -20.67
N ASN A 132 24.61 30.40 -21.92
CA ASN A 132 24.60 29.29 -22.88
C ASN A 132 25.54 28.14 -22.44
N THR A 133 26.71 28.45 -21.86
CA THR A 133 27.63 27.45 -21.31
C THR A 133 26.99 26.67 -20.17
N ARG A 134 26.28 27.34 -19.26
CA ARG A 134 25.59 26.69 -18.13
C ARG A 134 24.51 25.73 -18.62
N ASN A 135 23.75 26.11 -19.65
CA ASN A 135 22.68 25.29 -20.19
C ASN A 135 23.21 24.10 -20.99
N ALA A 136 24.26 24.28 -21.79
CA ALA A 136 24.93 23.19 -22.50
C ALA A 136 25.51 22.16 -21.51
N ALA A 137 26.15 22.60 -20.43
CA ALA A 137 26.72 21.71 -19.42
C ALA A 137 25.67 20.79 -18.78
N LYS A 138 24.51 21.33 -18.41
CA LYS A 138 23.41 20.53 -17.83
C LYS A 138 22.91 19.45 -18.79
N ILE A 139 22.83 19.73 -20.08
CA ILE A 139 22.36 18.76 -21.08
C ILE A 139 23.37 17.63 -21.22
N ILE A 140 24.66 17.97 -21.31
CA ILE A 140 25.74 16.98 -21.41
C ILE A 140 25.82 16.12 -20.15
N ASP A 141 25.72 16.72 -18.96
CA ASP A 141 25.75 15.96 -17.69
C ASP A 141 24.58 14.99 -17.55
N ASN A 142 23.39 15.35 -18.03
CA ASN A 142 22.22 14.48 -17.96
C ASN A 142 22.22 13.36 -19.01
N LEU A 143 22.71 13.63 -20.22
CA LEU A 143 22.81 12.63 -21.29
C LEU A 143 23.94 11.63 -21.04
N ALA A 144 25.08 12.09 -20.56
CA ALA A 144 26.25 11.25 -20.36
C ALA A 144 26.42 10.75 -18.91
N GLY A 145 25.78 11.37 -17.91
CA GLY A 145 26.04 11.04 -16.50
C GLY A 145 27.52 11.09 -16.17
N ASP A 146 28.00 10.16 -15.35
CA ASP A 146 29.43 10.02 -15.01
C ASP A 146 30.21 9.15 -16.02
N THR A 147 29.60 8.78 -17.15
CA THR A 147 30.21 7.86 -18.13
C THR A 147 31.28 8.51 -19.01
N VAL A 148 31.38 9.84 -18.99
CA VAL A 148 32.28 10.64 -19.83
C VAL A 148 33.15 11.56 -18.97
N SER A 149 34.42 11.71 -19.32
CA SER A 149 35.36 12.55 -18.56
C SER A 149 34.96 14.03 -18.59
N ALA A 150 35.30 14.77 -17.54
CA ALA A 150 35.04 16.23 -17.49
C ALA A 150 35.68 16.99 -18.67
N GLY A 151 36.81 16.51 -19.20
CA GLY A 151 37.47 17.10 -20.37
C GLY A 151 36.66 16.90 -21.66
N ASP A 152 36.12 15.71 -21.86
CA ASP A 152 35.31 15.39 -23.04
C ASP A 152 33.94 16.06 -22.98
N LYS A 153 33.34 16.16 -21.79
CA LYS A 153 32.15 16.99 -21.54
C LYS A 153 32.39 18.45 -21.90
N THR A 154 33.55 19.00 -21.52
CA THR A 154 33.95 20.37 -21.88
C THR A 154 34.06 20.53 -23.40
N GLY A 155 34.65 19.54 -24.09
CA GLY A 155 34.72 19.53 -25.56
C GLY A 155 33.34 19.51 -26.25
N ALA A 156 32.37 18.76 -25.70
CA ALA A 156 30.99 18.76 -26.22
C ALA A 156 30.27 20.09 -25.96
N ILE A 157 30.48 20.70 -24.79
CA ILE A 157 29.98 22.05 -24.48
C ILE A 157 30.56 23.07 -25.47
N ASP A 158 31.87 23.02 -25.72
CA ASP A 158 32.53 23.90 -26.68
C ASP A 158 31.99 23.72 -28.10
N TYR A 159 31.68 22.48 -28.51
CA TYR A 159 31.03 22.19 -29.79
C TYR A 159 29.64 22.83 -29.89
N ILE A 160 28.79 22.65 -28.86
CA ILE A 160 27.46 23.27 -28.81
C ILE A 160 27.58 24.79 -28.94
N LEU A 161 28.47 25.40 -28.16
CA LEU A 161 28.69 26.85 -28.19
C LEU A 161 29.22 27.33 -29.55
N ALA A 162 30.07 26.55 -30.22
CA ALA A 162 30.56 26.86 -31.56
C ALA A 162 29.45 26.82 -32.62
N GLN A 163 28.53 25.85 -32.53
CA GLN A 163 27.38 25.78 -33.44
C GLN A 163 26.40 26.95 -33.19
N MET A 164 26.18 27.33 -31.93
CA MET A 164 25.41 28.53 -31.61
C MET A 164 26.07 29.80 -32.17
N ALA A 165 27.40 29.92 -32.06
CA ALA A 165 28.15 31.02 -32.65
C ALA A 165 28.08 31.03 -34.19
N ALA A 166 27.86 29.88 -34.82
CA ALA A 166 27.60 29.75 -36.25
C ALA A 166 26.15 30.08 -36.66
N GLY A 167 25.30 30.48 -35.71
CA GLY A 167 23.93 30.92 -35.95
C GLY A 167 22.87 29.83 -35.78
N GLN A 168 23.23 28.64 -35.28
CA GLN A 168 22.22 27.64 -34.89
C GLN A 168 21.51 28.04 -33.59
N THR A 169 20.25 27.68 -33.47
CA THR A 169 19.52 27.84 -32.20
C THR A 169 19.99 26.80 -31.19
N PHE A 170 19.87 27.10 -29.89
CA PHE A 170 20.20 26.15 -28.84
C PHE A 170 19.46 24.81 -29.01
N GLY A 171 18.17 24.83 -29.33
CA GLY A 171 17.38 23.61 -29.59
C GLY A 171 17.91 22.77 -30.76
N ALA A 172 18.35 23.42 -31.86
CA ALA A 172 18.95 22.73 -32.99
C ALA A 172 20.27 22.04 -32.59
N THR A 173 21.10 22.70 -31.80
CA THR A 173 22.38 22.13 -31.35
C THR A 173 22.22 20.91 -30.43
N VAL A 174 21.13 20.88 -29.64
CA VAL A 174 20.81 19.75 -28.75
C VAL A 174 20.29 18.56 -29.56
N ALA A 175 19.41 18.81 -30.55
CA ALA A 175 18.92 17.78 -31.45
C ALA A 175 20.06 17.14 -32.26
N ASP A 176 20.98 17.96 -32.78
CA ASP A 176 22.18 17.49 -33.47
C ASP A 176 23.04 16.61 -32.56
N PHE A 177 23.21 17.00 -31.29
CA PHE A 177 24.00 16.22 -30.33
C PHE A 177 23.35 14.86 -29.98
N ILE A 178 22.03 14.83 -29.77
CA ILE A 178 21.29 13.57 -29.54
C ILE A 178 21.42 12.65 -30.76
N SER A 179 21.30 13.20 -31.97
CA SER A 179 21.49 12.42 -33.20
C SER A 179 22.89 11.84 -33.35
N VAL A 180 23.91 12.53 -32.82
CA VAL A 180 25.28 12.04 -32.80
C VAL A 180 25.46 10.91 -31.79
N LEU A 181 24.86 11.03 -30.60
CA LEU A 181 24.87 9.99 -29.56
C LEU A 181 24.16 8.71 -30.00
N ASP A 182 22.97 8.83 -30.60
CA ASP A 182 22.16 7.71 -31.13
C ASP A 182 22.91 6.94 -32.23
N GLY A 183 23.71 7.63 -33.04
CA GLY A 183 24.53 7.03 -34.09
C GLY A 183 25.90 6.52 -33.63
N MET A 184 26.22 6.58 -32.34
CA MET A 184 27.56 6.34 -31.82
C MET A 184 27.82 4.85 -31.53
N ASP A 185 28.98 4.35 -31.98
CA ASP A 185 29.41 2.99 -31.66
C ASP A 185 29.62 2.84 -30.14
N HIS A 186 28.98 1.86 -29.52
CA HIS A 186 29.11 1.58 -28.09
C HIS A 186 30.54 1.16 -27.69
N ALA A 187 31.36 0.75 -28.65
CA ALA A 187 32.79 0.47 -28.44
C ALA A 187 33.68 1.73 -28.45
N ASP A 188 33.12 2.91 -28.73
CA ASP A 188 33.87 4.17 -28.69
C ASP A 188 34.38 4.44 -27.26
N PRO A 189 35.70 4.66 -27.08
CA PRO A 189 36.31 4.77 -25.75
C PRO A 189 35.96 6.06 -25.01
N THR A 190 35.36 7.03 -25.69
CA THR A 190 35.04 8.35 -25.14
C THR A 190 33.55 8.48 -24.86
N TRP A 191 32.70 8.05 -25.79
CA TRP A 191 31.25 8.26 -25.73
C TRP A 191 30.43 6.96 -25.85
N GLY A 192 31.05 5.81 -26.11
CA GLY A 192 30.34 4.54 -26.29
C GLY A 192 29.51 4.13 -25.08
N HIS A 193 30.00 4.39 -23.86
CA HIS A 193 29.21 4.16 -22.64
C HIS A 193 28.04 5.14 -22.48
N ALA A 194 28.19 6.40 -22.92
CA ALA A 194 27.10 7.37 -22.89
C ALA A 194 26.01 7.01 -23.91
N ALA A 195 26.41 6.53 -25.09
CA ALA A 195 25.50 6.02 -26.12
C ALA A 195 24.75 4.78 -25.62
N ALA A 196 25.45 3.81 -25.02
CA ALA A 196 24.81 2.63 -24.43
C ALA A 196 23.84 2.98 -23.28
N LEU A 197 24.20 3.94 -22.42
CA LEU A 197 23.32 4.45 -21.37
C LEU A 197 22.04 5.09 -21.95
N PHE A 198 22.19 5.90 -22.99
CA PHE A 198 21.08 6.56 -23.67
C PHE A 198 20.13 5.52 -24.29
N ASP A 199 20.66 4.55 -25.04
CA ASP A 199 19.88 3.49 -25.68
C ASP A 199 19.12 2.63 -24.66
N ASN A 200 19.78 2.21 -23.58
CA ASN A 200 19.16 1.42 -22.51
C ASN A 200 17.97 2.14 -21.85
N ARG A 201 18.07 3.46 -21.63
CA ARG A 201 16.98 4.26 -21.05
C ARG A 201 15.81 4.45 -22.03
N ILE A 202 16.11 4.62 -23.33
CA ILE A 202 15.08 4.67 -24.38
C ILE A 202 14.37 3.32 -24.50
N GLU A 203 15.10 2.20 -24.40
CA GLU A 203 14.52 0.86 -24.45
C GLU A 203 13.49 0.63 -23.34
N VAL A 204 13.83 0.95 -22.08
CA VAL A 204 12.90 0.82 -20.94
C VAL A 204 11.71 1.78 -21.06
N SER A 205 11.93 3.00 -21.56
CA SER A 205 10.84 3.96 -21.80
C SER A 205 9.86 3.49 -22.87
N ARG A 206 10.36 2.84 -23.92
CA ARG A 206 9.54 2.20 -24.97
C ARG A 206 8.80 0.98 -24.44
N TYR A 207 9.43 0.19 -23.58
CA TYR A 207 8.81 -0.97 -22.95
C TYR A 207 7.55 -0.56 -22.18
N TYR A 208 7.65 0.47 -21.32
CA TYR A 208 6.50 1.04 -20.61
C TYR A 208 5.41 1.59 -21.57
N SER A 209 5.81 2.44 -22.51
CA SER A 209 4.86 3.25 -23.30
C SER A 209 4.19 2.48 -24.44
N ILE A 210 4.95 1.61 -25.12
CA ILE A 210 4.53 0.90 -26.33
C ILE A 210 4.11 -0.52 -25.98
N GLU A 211 5.01 -1.28 -25.35
CA GLU A 211 4.80 -2.71 -25.14
C GLU A 211 3.75 -2.97 -24.06
N LYS A 212 3.77 -2.19 -22.98
CA LYS A 212 2.81 -2.29 -21.88
C LYS A 212 1.63 -1.33 -21.96
N ALA A 213 1.61 -0.44 -22.95
CA ALA A 213 0.57 0.58 -23.12
C ALA A 213 0.29 1.39 -21.83
N GLY A 214 1.34 1.66 -21.03
CA GLY A 214 1.24 2.40 -19.78
C GLY A 214 0.58 3.77 -19.97
N ALA A 215 -0.47 4.05 -19.20
CA ALA A 215 -1.04 5.39 -19.08
C ALA A 215 -0.25 6.19 -18.02
N ALA A 216 -0.14 7.50 -18.19
CA ALA A 216 0.73 8.41 -17.43
C ALA A 216 0.37 8.59 -15.93
N THR A 217 0.26 7.50 -15.15
CA THR A 217 -0.22 7.54 -13.76
C THR A 217 0.90 7.67 -12.72
N ASP A 218 2.15 7.29 -13.03
CA ASP A 218 3.29 7.45 -12.11
C ASP A 218 4.66 7.71 -12.80
N LEU A 219 4.80 8.94 -13.32
CA LEU A 219 6.03 9.40 -13.96
C LEU A 219 7.23 9.51 -12.98
N ALA A 220 6.97 9.61 -11.67
CA ALA A 220 8.01 9.80 -10.65
C ALA A 220 8.70 8.47 -10.29
N THR A 221 7.96 7.39 -10.13
CA THR A 221 8.54 6.06 -9.91
C THR A 221 9.26 5.57 -11.16
N LEU A 222 8.71 5.84 -12.35
CA LEU A 222 9.38 5.51 -13.60
C LEU A 222 10.67 6.32 -13.81
N GLN A 223 10.71 7.58 -13.37
CA GLN A 223 11.95 8.38 -13.29
C GLN A 223 13.00 7.68 -12.42
N GLN A 224 12.62 7.20 -11.24
CA GLN A 224 13.53 6.50 -10.33
C GLN A 224 14.07 5.21 -10.96
N ILE A 225 13.23 4.42 -11.63
CA ILE A 225 13.65 3.23 -12.39
C ILE A 225 14.71 3.60 -13.44
N LEU A 226 14.46 4.65 -14.23
CA LEU A 226 15.38 5.10 -15.29
C LEU A 226 16.72 5.63 -14.73
N THR A 227 16.75 6.15 -13.49
CA THR A 227 18.00 6.58 -12.85
C THR A 227 18.92 5.43 -12.47
N GLY A 228 18.38 4.23 -12.21
CA GLY A 228 19.14 3.02 -11.91
C GLY A 228 19.78 2.33 -13.12
N ILE A 229 19.43 2.76 -14.34
CA ILE A 229 19.97 2.21 -15.59
C ILE A 229 21.39 2.71 -15.80
N THR A 230 22.28 1.78 -16.18
CA THR A 230 23.69 2.04 -16.49
C THR A 230 23.99 1.65 -17.95
N PRO A 231 25.22 1.88 -18.46
CA PRO A 231 25.63 1.35 -19.76
C PRO A 231 25.59 -0.20 -19.85
N ASP A 232 25.53 -0.91 -18.72
CA ASP A 232 25.39 -2.37 -18.71
C ASP A 232 23.97 -2.79 -19.07
N VAL A 233 23.83 -3.51 -20.18
CA VAL A 233 22.55 -4.03 -20.69
C VAL A 233 21.83 -4.94 -19.67
N ALA A 234 22.54 -5.55 -18.72
CA ALA A 234 21.90 -6.33 -17.66
C ALA A 234 20.95 -5.49 -16.80
N THR A 235 21.22 -4.18 -16.65
CA THR A 235 20.34 -3.26 -15.91
C THR A 235 19.01 -3.00 -16.61
N VAL A 236 18.91 -3.24 -17.93
CA VAL A 236 17.66 -3.13 -18.70
C VAL A 236 16.66 -4.19 -18.26
N ALA A 237 17.10 -5.44 -18.06
CA ALA A 237 16.21 -6.51 -17.61
C ALA A 237 15.63 -6.22 -16.22
N THR A 238 16.47 -5.76 -15.29
CA THR A 238 16.03 -5.32 -13.95
C THR A 238 15.05 -4.14 -14.03
N ALA A 239 15.32 -3.17 -14.89
CA ALA A 239 14.45 -2.01 -15.06
C ALA A 239 13.11 -2.35 -15.74
N LYS A 240 13.10 -3.28 -16.71
CA LYS A 240 11.87 -3.83 -17.31
C LYS A 240 11.05 -4.59 -16.27
N ALA A 241 11.68 -5.41 -15.43
CA ALA A 241 11.00 -6.06 -14.31
C ALA A 241 10.44 -5.06 -13.28
N ALA A 242 11.13 -3.96 -13.02
CA ALA A 242 10.61 -2.88 -12.18
C ALA A 242 9.45 -2.12 -12.85
N VAL A 243 9.45 -1.98 -14.18
CA VAL A 243 8.31 -1.46 -14.96
C VAL A 243 7.13 -2.42 -14.93
N ASP A 244 7.38 -3.72 -15.05
CA ASP A 244 6.37 -4.76 -14.87
C ASP A 244 5.77 -4.67 -13.49
N ASN A 245 6.59 -4.64 -12.44
CA ASN A 245 6.11 -4.42 -11.08
C ASN A 245 5.32 -3.10 -10.95
N LEU A 246 5.78 -1.97 -11.49
CA LEU A 246 5.03 -0.71 -11.45
C LEU A 246 3.63 -0.81 -12.07
N LEU A 247 3.49 -1.62 -13.11
CA LEU A 247 2.25 -1.74 -13.88
C LEU A 247 1.35 -2.89 -13.41
N ASP A 248 1.96 -3.96 -12.91
CA ASP A 248 1.31 -5.20 -12.46
C ASP A 248 1.06 -5.18 -10.93
N ASN A 249 1.80 -4.34 -10.19
CA ASN A 249 1.68 -4.08 -8.76
C ASN A 249 2.05 -2.61 -8.49
N PRO A 250 1.18 -1.63 -8.85
CA PRO A 250 1.44 -0.27 -8.42
C PRO A 250 1.63 -0.38 -6.91
N VAL A 251 2.77 0.04 -6.37
CA VAL A 251 2.97 0.16 -4.93
C VAL A 251 1.67 0.72 -4.40
N ILE A 252 0.90 -0.09 -3.66
CA ILE A 252 -0.42 0.32 -3.20
C ILE A 252 -0.14 1.45 -2.21
N ASP A 253 -0.17 2.66 -2.74
CA ASP A 253 0.17 3.87 -2.03
C ASP A 253 -1.12 4.34 -1.38
N LEU A 254 -1.16 4.22 -0.05
CA LEU A 254 -2.31 4.62 0.74
C LEU A 254 -2.69 6.11 0.52
N ALA A 255 -1.78 6.94 0.01
CA ALA A 255 -2.05 8.34 -0.31
C ALA A 255 -2.84 8.51 -1.62
N ARG A 256 -2.96 7.44 -2.41
CA ARG A 256 -3.55 7.42 -3.75
C ARG A 256 -4.81 6.55 -3.85
N LEU A 257 -5.37 6.16 -2.71
CA LEU A 257 -6.69 5.53 -2.67
C LEU A 257 -7.72 6.51 -3.24
N ASP A 258 -8.50 6.06 -4.23
CA ASP A 258 -9.42 6.92 -4.99
C ASP A 258 -10.88 6.43 -4.98
N GLY A 259 -11.14 5.32 -4.27
CA GLY A 259 -12.44 4.66 -4.20
C GLY A 259 -12.64 3.58 -5.26
N ALA A 260 -11.74 3.46 -6.25
CA ALA A 260 -11.71 2.36 -7.22
C ALA A 260 -10.63 1.32 -6.89
N ASN A 261 -9.58 1.68 -6.14
CA ASN A 261 -8.51 0.79 -5.67
C ASN A 261 -8.52 0.62 -4.13
N GLY A 262 -9.60 1.02 -3.48
CA GLY A 262 -9.72 1.13 -2.03
C GLY A 262 -10.00 2.56 -1.56
N PHE A 263 -10.13 2.75 -0.26
CA PHE A 263 -10.50 4.03 0.35
C PHE A 263 -10.04 4.16 1.80
N LYS A 264 -9.98 5.40 2.29
CA LYS A 264 -9.69 5.70 3.71
C LYS A 264 -10.96 5.91 4.53
N LEU A 265 -11.04 5.27 5.68
CA LEU A 265 -12.04 5.55 6.73
C LEU A 265 -11.46 6.54 7.74
N ASN A 266 -12.07 7.72 7.86
CA ASN A 266 -11.66 8.73 8.83
C ASN A 266 -12.50 8.60 10.11
N GLY A 267 -11.82 8.58 11.26
CA GLY A 267 -12.44 8.65 12.58
C GLY A 267 -13.31 9.89 12.78
N VAL A 268 -14.14 9.87 13.83
CA VAL A 268 -15.20 10.86 14.03
C VAL A 268 -14.77 11.97 14.98
N ILE A 269 -14.12 11.62 16.09
CA ILE A 269 -13.78 12.52 17.18
C ILE A 269 -12.27 12.41 17.46
N GLY A 270 -11.66 13.49 17.95
CA GLY A 270 -10.26 13.44 18.37
C GLY A 270 -10.04 12.41 19.48
N SER A 271 -9.03 11.55 19.31
CA SER A 271 -8.63 10.50 20.25
C SER A 271 -9.70 9.44 20.49
N ASP A 272 -10.47 9.11 19.44
CA ASP A 272 -11.37 7.96 19.47
C ASP A 272 -10.67 6.62 19.11
N ASP A 273 -9.41 6.70 18.66
CA ASP A 273 -8.57 5.58 18.25
C ASP A 273 -9.24 4.67 17.21
N THR A 274 -9.96 5.28 16.25
CA THR A 274 -10.57 4.57 15.12
C THR A 274 -9.54 3.69 14.41
N GLY A 275 -9.86 2.41 14.23
CA GLY A 275 -8.95 1.43 13.64
C GLY A 275 -8.09 0.70 14.68
N GLU A 276 -8.39 0.81 15.98
CA GLU A 276 -7.72 -0.03 16.99
C GLU A 276 -8.04 -1.52 16.78
N SER A 277 -9.27 -1.81 16.34
CA SER A 277 -9.66 -3.11 15.80
C SER A 277 -10.43 -2.94 14.49
N VAL A 278 -10.24 -3.87 13.57
CA VAL A 278 -10.89 -3.91 12.26
C VAL A 278 -11.21 -5.37 11.93
N GLY A 279 -12.23 -5.60 11.10
CA GLY A 279 -12.55 -6.93 10.57
C GLY A 279 -13.68 -6.86 9.55
N SER A 280 -13.86 -7.97 8.81
CA SER A 280 -15.11 -8.20 8.07
C SER A 280 -16.29 -8.28 9.05
N ALA A 281 -17.44 -7.79 8.59
CA ALA A 281 -18.72 -7.98 9.23
C ALA A 281 -19.55 -9.08 8.54
N GLY A 282 -19.11 -9.61 7.39
CA GLY A 282 -19.93 -10.44 6.51
C GLY A 282 -21.08 -9.63 5.89
N ASP A 283 -22.06 -10.30 5.29
CA ASP A 283 -23.23 -9.67 4.68
C ASP A 283 -24.35 -9.47 5.73
N ILE A 284 -24.16 -8.50 6.62
CA ILE A 284 -25.09 -8.26 7.73
C ILE A 284 -26.43 -7.68 7.28
N ASN A 285 -26.50 -7.20 6.04
CA ASN A 285 -27.66 -6.52 5.50
C ASN A 285 -28.38 -7.34 4.40
N GLY A 286 -27.76 -8.42 3.93
CA GLY A 286 -28.27 -9.38 2.96
C GLY A 286 -28.34 -8.85 1.53
N ASP A 287 -27.48 -7.91 1.15
CA ASP A 287 -27.42 -7.37 -0.21
C ASP A 287 -26.40 -8.05 -1.12
N GLY A 288 -25.70 -9.05 -0.60
CA GLY A 288 -24.74 -9.89 -1.32
C GLY A 288 -23.36 -9.25 -1.47
N PHE A 289 -23.04 -8.24 -0.66
CA PHE A 289 -21.71 -7.68 -0.51
C PHE A 289 -21.26 -7.89 0.92
N ASP A 290 -19.99 -8.22 1.13
CA ASP A 290 -19.45 -8.20 2.48
C ASP A 290 -19.46 -6.76 3.01
N ASP A 291 -19.71 -6.63 4.31
CA ASP A 291 -19.62 -5.38 5.04
C ASP A 291 -18.37 -5.39 5.93
N LEU A 292 -17.95 -4.24 6.43
CA LEU A 292 -16.81 -4.14 7.36
C LEU A 292 -17.20 -3.50 8.69
N ILE A 293 -16.47 -3.85 9.75
CA ILE A 293 -16.60 -3.25 11.08
C ILE A 293 -15.26 -2.66 11.56
N VAL A 294 -15.33 -1.45 12.14
CA VAL A 294 -14.18 -0.72 12.70
C VAL A 294 -14.46 -0.32 14.13
N GLY A 295 -13.55 -0.69 15.04
CA GLY A 295 -13.56 -0.29 16.44
C GLY A 295 -12.90 1.07 16.69
N ALA A 296 -13.51 1.84 17.58
CA ALA A 296 -13.01 3.11 18.13
C ALA A 296 -13.25 3.09 19.65
N PRO A 297 -12.44 2.34 20.42
CA PRO A 297 -12.70 2.05 21.83
C PRO A 297 -12.62 3.28 22.73
N HIS A 298 -11.99 4.35 22.27
CA HIS A 298 -11.91 5.59 23.02
C HIS A 298 -12.93 6.57 22.46
N ASN A 299 -13.57 7.37 23.30
CA ASN A 299 -14.39 8.48 22.84
C ASN A 299 -14.34 9.54 23.94
N PHE A 300 -13.64 10.63 23.66
CA PHE A 300 -13.34 11.64 24.67
C PHE A 300 -14.60 12.35 25.19
N ASP A 301 -15.63 12.49 24.34
CA ASP A 301 -16.84 13.26 24.68
C ASP A 301 -17.80 12.52 25.62
N ASP A 302 -17.64 11.19 25.78
CA ASP A 302 -18.50 10.34 26.61
C ASP A 302 -17.68 9.45 27.58
N PHE A 303 -16.54 9.96 28.06
CA PHE A 303 -15.68 9.31 29.05
C PHE A 303 -15.24 7.88 28.66
N TYR A 304 -14.89 7.60 27.40
CA TYR A 304 -14.39 6.30 26.92
C TYR A 304 -15.45 5.17 26.91
N SER A 305 -16.71 5.47 26.58
CA SER A 305 -17.70 4.41 26.33
C SER A 305 -17.36 3.53 25.12
N GLY A 306 -16.62 4.10 24.16
CA GLY A 306 -16.22 3.44 22.92
C GLY A 306 -17.35 3.36 21.89
N ALA A 307 -16.99 3.05 20.66
CA ALA A 307 -17.93 2.84 19.57
C ALA A 307 -17.38 1.84 18.55
N SER A 308 -18.29 1.31 17.75
CA SER A 308 -17.96 0.58 16.52
C SER A 308 -18.74 1.18 15.36
N PHE A 309 -18.18 1.07 14.16
CA PHE A 309 -18.78 1.58 12.94
C PHE A 309 -18.83 0.47 11.91
N VAL A 310 -20.01 0.26 11.33
CA VAL A 310 -20.18 -0.65 10.21
C VAL A 310 -20.29 0.18 8.94
N VAL A 311 -19.58 -0.21 7.89
CA VAL A 311 -19.68 0.39 6.56
C VAL A 311 -20.12 -0.68 5.59
N PHE A 312 -21.18 -0.39 4.83
CA PHE A 312 -21.73 -1.38 3.90
C PHE A 312 -20.92 -1.49 2.62
N GLY A 313 -20.74 -2.73 2.16
CA GLY A 313 -20.21 -3.08 0.85
C GLY A 313 -21.10 -2.58 -0.29
N LYS A 314 -20.54 -2.53 -1.49
CA LYS A 314 -21.25 -2.24 -2.74
C LYS A 314 -20.34 -2.39 -3.95
N ALA A 315 -20.94 -2.68 -5.09
CA ALA A 315 -20.22 -2.93 -6.35
C ALA A 315 -19.26 -1.82 -6.82
N SER A 316 -19.55 -0.54 -6.54
CA SER A 316 -18.69 0.57 -6.97
C SER A 316 -19.09 1.90 -6.34
N GLY A 317 -18.27 2.93 -6.58
CA GLY A 317 -18.57 4.31 -6.22
C GLY A 317 -18.31 4.59 -4.75
N PHE A 318 -17.34 3.92 -4.14
CA PHE A 318 -16.76 4.40 -2.89
C PHE A 318 -16.07 5.74 -3.14
N ASP A 319 -16.14 6.63 -2.15
CA ASP A 319 -15.33 7.83 -2.17
C ASP A 319 -13.90 7.46 -1.74
N ALA A 320 -12.89 8.12 -2.29
CA ALA A 320 -11.48 8.01 -1.86
C ALA A 320 -11.29 8.07 -0.33
N ALA A 321 -12.16 8.84 0.34
CA ALA A 321 -12.20 8.95 1.77
C ALA A 321 -13.64 9.07 2.28
N ILE A 322 -14.01 8.20 3.21
CA ILE A 322 -15.32 8.19 3.87
C ILE A 322 -15.12 8.68 5.31
N SER A 323 -15.96 9.60 5.76
CA SER A 323 -16.01 9.96 7.18
C SER A 323 -17.02 9.06 7.88
N LEU A 324 -16.61 8.39 8.96
CA LEU A 324 -17.52 7.53 9.74
C LEU A 324 -18.68 8.33 10.37
N SER A 325 -18.55 9.65 10.46
CA SER A 325 -19.64 10.55 10.89
C SER A 325 -20.77 10.69 9.86
N SER A 326 -20.53 10.29 8.61
CA SER A 326 -21.48 10.38 7.50
C SER A 326 -22.40 9.16 7.37
N LEU A 327 -22.17 8.14 8.19
CA LEU A 327 -22.98 6.93 8.23
C LEU A 327 -24.41 7.25 8.65
N ASN A 328 -25.39 6.76 7.89
CA ASN A 328 -26.78 7.19 8.00
C ASN A 328 -27.81 6.06 8.00
N GLY A 329 -27.36 4.80 8.04
CA GLY A 329 -28.18 3.60 8.00
C GLY A 329 -28.39 3.03 6.59
N THR A 330 -28.02 3.76 5.53
CA THR A 330 -28.04 3.27 4.13
C THR A 330 -26.66 2.98 3.56
N ASN A 331 -25.60 3.46 4.21
CA ASN A 331 -24.20 3.28 3.84
C ASN A 331 -23.38 2.71 5.01
N GLY A 332 -24.06 2.12 5.99
CA GLY A 332 -23.50 1.74 7.29
C GLY A 332 -24.10 2.53 8.46
N PHE A 333 -23.68 2.22 9.67
CA PHE A 333 -24.21 2.79 10.92
C PHE A 333 -23.19 2.75 12.06
N ARG A 334 -23.49 3.50 13.13
CA ARG A 334 -22.70 3.54 14.36
C ARG A 334 -23.34 2.72 15.48
N LEU A 335 -22.52 1.96 16.20
CA LEU A 335 -22.83 1.27 17.45
C LEU A 335 -22.21 2.03 18.63
N ASN A 336 -23.04 2.45 19.58
CA ASN A 336 -22.59 3.22 20.74
C ASN A 336 -22.37 2.29 21.95
N GLY A 337 -21.22 2.44 22.61
CA GLY A 337 -20.92 1.82 23.89
C GLY A 337 -21.92 2.24 25.00
N VAL A 338 -21.96 1.46 26.07
CA VAL A 338 -23.02 1.57 27.09
C VAL A 338 -22.69 2.59 28.17
N ALA A 339 -21.51 2.52 28.78
CA ALA A 339 -21.08 3.42 29.84
C ALA A 339 -19.64 3.87 29.62
N GLY A 340 -19.33 5.09 30.08
CA GLY A 340 -17.96 5.62 30.03
C GLY A 340 -16.98 4.70 30.77
N GLY A 341 -15.91 4.30 30.10
CA GLY A 341 -14.89 3.39 30.60
C GLY A 341 -14.99 1.97 30.05
N ASP A 342 -16.11 1.60 29.39
CA ASP A 342 -16.32 0.24 28.90
C ASP A 342 -15.42 -0.15 27.73
N ALA A 343 -14.98 0.82 26.93
CA ALA A 343 -14.16 0.63 25.73
C ALA A 343 -14.78 -0.30 24.67
N ALA A 344 -16.09 -0.15 24.39
CA ALA A 344 -16.75 -0.91 23.33
C ALA A 344 -16.07 -0.66 21.97
N GLY A 345 -15.83 -1.73 21.20
CA GLY A 345 -15.04 -1.66 19.97
C GLY A 345 -13.54 -1.86 20.20
N ASN A 346 -13.13 -2.34 21.38
CA ASN A 346 -11.74 -2.75 21.61
C ASN A 346 -11.35 -3.94 20.72
N ALA A 347 -12.28 -4.87 20.55
CA ALA A 347 -12.21 -5.95 19.58
C ALA A 347 -13.56 -6.03 18.85
N VAL A 348 -13.51 -6.28 17.54
CA VAL A 348 -14.68 -6.44 16.67
C VAL A 348 -14.43 -7.61 15.72
N SER A 349 -15.48 -8.32 15.35
CA SER A 349 -15.46 -9.39 14.34
C SER A 349 -16.89 -9.66 13.86
N SER A 350 -17.04 -10.35 12.73
CA SER A 350 -18.28 -11.06 12.43
C SER A 350 -18.50 -12.17 13.46
N ALA A 351 -19.75 -12.42 13.82
CA ALA A 351 -20.18 -13.57 14.61
C ALA A 351 -20.69 -14.72 13.72
N GLY A 352 -20.68 -14.55 12.38
CA GLY A 352 -21.44 -15.40 11.46
C GLY A 352 -22.95 -15.31 11.71
N ASP A 353 -23.72 -16.24 11.17
CA ASP A 353 -25.16 -16.36 11.40
C ASP A 353 -25.45 -17.17 12.66
N ILE A 354 -25.13 -16.60 13.83
CA ILE A 354 -25.29 -17.27 15.13
C ILE A 354 -26.76 -17.56 15.49
N ASN A 355 -27.68 -16.87 14.82
CA ASN A 355 -29.11 -17.00 15.05
C ASN A 355 -29.84 -17.84 13.97
N GLY A 356 -29.17 -18.19 12.88
CA GLY A 356 -29.66 -19.05 11.81
C GLY A 356 -30.73 -18.42 10.93
N ASP A 357 -30.73 -17.08 10.77
CA ASP A 357 -31.70 -16.35 9.94
C ASP A 357 -31.18 -15.94 8.56
N GLY A 358 -29.93 -16.30 8.25
CA GLY A 358 -29.26 -16.14 6.96
C GLY A 358 -28.61 -14.77 6.78
N PHE A 359 -28.40 -14.01 7.85
CA PHE A 359 -27.63 -12.77 7.85
C PHE A 359 -26.45 -12.92 8.80
N ASP A 360 -25.30 -12.38 8.43
CA ASP A 360 -24.17 -12.34 9.36
C ASP A 360 -24.48 -11.39 10.54
N ASP A 361 -24.04 -11.79 11.72
CA ASP A 361 -24.20 -11.05 12.96
C ASP A 361 -22.87 -10.41 13.37
N LEU A 362 -22.91 -9.39 14.23
CA LEU A 362 -21.71 -8.66 14.66
C LEU A 362 -21.32 -9.03 16.08
N LEU A 363 -20.03 -9.11 16.37
CA LEU A 363 -19.48 -9.32 17.72
C LEU A 363 -18.60 -8.14 18.15
N ILE A 364 -18.89 -7.58 19.31
CA ILE A 364 -18.20 -6.40 19.86
C ILE A 364 -17.74 -6.65 21.29
N GLY A 365 -16.45 -6.43 21.54
CA GLY A 365 -15.83 -6.49 22.87
C GLY A 365 -15.77 -5.13 23.58
N ALA A 366 -16.01 -5.14 24.88
CA ALA A 366 -15.90 -4.01 25.80
C ALA A 366 -15.22 -4.45 27.12
N PRO A 367 -13.91 -4.74 27.09
CA PRO A 367 -13.23 -5.47 28.17
C PRO A 367 -13.10 -4.69 29.48
N ILE A 368 -13.19 -3.36 29.46
CA ILE A 368 -12.96 -2.50 30.64
C ILE A 368 -14.30 -2.15 31.31
N SER A 369 -15.38 -2.87 30.98
CA SER A 369 -16.67 -2.58 31.58
C SER A 369 -16.74 -2.93 33.07
N ASP A 370 -17.19 -1.95 33.86
CA ASP A 370 -17.30 -2.00 35.33
C ASP A 370 -18.64 -2.56 35.83
N VAL A 371 -19.53 -3.00 34.94
CA VAL A 371 -20.84 -3.56 35.29
C VAL A 371 -20.80 -5.08 35.04
N PRO A 372 -21.42 -5.93 35.88
CA PRO A 372 -21.98 -5.62 37.20
C PRO A 372 -20.92 -5.41 38.30
N LYS A 373 -19.63 -5.61 38.01
CA LYS A 373 -18.48 -5.39 38.91
C LYS A 373 -17.29 -4.83 38.12
N ASN A 374 -16.38 -4.13 38.81
CA ASN A 374 -15.20 -3.50 38.19
C ASN A 374 -14.42 -4.42 37.24
N ASP A 375 -14.06 -3.90 36.06
CA ASP A 375 -13.23 -4.56 35.03
C ASP A 375 -13.64 -6.02 34.69
N THR A 376 -14.94 -6.32 34.74
CA THR A 376 -15.45 -7.65 34.38
C THR A 376 -15.44 -7.85 32.87
N GLY A 377 -15.77 -6.78 32.12
CA GLY A 377 -15.91 -6.79 30.67
C GLY A 377 -17.27 -7.29 30.19
N TYR A 378 -17.71 -6.77 29.04
CA TYR A 378 -18.88 -7.23 28.30
C TYR A 378 -18.51 -7.61 26.88
N THR A 379 -19.35 -8.46 26.30
CA THR A 379 -19.42 -8.67 24.86
C THR A 379 -20.86 -8.50 24.38
N TYR A 380 -21.01 -8.06 23.14
CA TYR A 380 -22.29 -7.74 22.52
C TYR A 380 -22.40 -8.45 21.18
N VAL A 381 -23.53 -9.09 20.94
CA VAL A 381 -23.91 -9.57 19.61
C VAL A 381 -25.01 -8.68 19.08
N VAL A 382 -24.90 -8.21 17.84
CA VAL A 382 -25.94 -7.45 17.13
C VAL A 382 -26.36 -8.25 15.91
N PHE A 383 -27.66 -8.52 15.79
CA PHE A 383 -28.13 -9.36 14.69
C PHE A 383 -28.22 -8.61 13.35
N GLY A 384 -27.80 -9.29 12.28
CA GLY A 384 -27.99 -8.91 10.89
C GLY A 384 -29.48 -8.83 10.52
N LYS A 385 -29.81 -8.08 9.47
CA LYS A 385 -31.18 -8.00 8.92
C LYS A 385 -31.28 -7.24 7.60
N SER A 386 -32.19 -7.70 6.75
CA SER A 386 -32.61 -7.01 5.52
C SER A 386 -33.48 -5.76 5.71
N SER A 387 -34.05 -5.52 6.91
CA SER A 387 -34.99 -4.38 7.10
C SER A 387 -34.31 -3.00 7.12
N GLY A 388 -32.98 -2.97 6.97
CA GLY A 388 -32.15 -1.78 7.09
C GLY A 388 -31.86 -1.40 8.54
N PHE A 389 -30.82 -0.59 8.70
CA PHE A 389 -30.34 -0.12 10.00
C PHE A 389 -30.62 1.37 10.19
N SER A 390 -30.80 1.79 11.43
CA SER A 390 -30.76 3.21 11.78
C SER A 390 -29.32 3.71 11.71
N ALA A 391 -29.11 5.00 11.46
CA ALA A 391 -27.78 5.62 11.50
C ALA A 391 -26.99 5.35 12.80
N THR A 392 -27.70 5.15 13.91
CA THR A 392 -27.12 4.88 15.21
C THR A 392 -27.95 3.83 15.96
N MET A 393 -27.26 2.93 16.64
CA MET A 393 -27.82 1.94 17.56
C MET A 393 -27.07 2.00 18.89
N GLU A 394 -27.80 1.89 20.00
CA GLU A 394 -27.24 1.85 21.34
C GLU A 394 -27.08 0.39 21.77
N LEU A 395 -25.88 -0.05 22.14
CA LEU A 395 -25.68 -1.43 22.62
C LEU A 395 -26.50 -1.73 23.89
N SER A 396 -26.88 -0.67 24.63
CA SER A 396 -27.76 -0.73 25.81
C SER A 396 -29.23 -1.05 25.48
N SER A 397 -29.64 -1.02 24.20
CA SER A 397 -31.00 -1.35 23.77
C SER A 397 -31.23 -2.80 23.38
N LEU A 398 -30.16 -3.59 23.21
CA LEU A 398 -30.23 -5.00 22.83
C LEU A 398 -31.16 -5.78 23.77
N ASN A 399 -32.09 -6.54 23.20
CA ASN A 399 -33.22 -7.13 23.93
C ASN A 399 -33.47 -8.62 23.61
N GLY A 400 -32.60 -9.25 22.84
CA GLY A 400 -32.69 -10.65 22.41
C GLY A 400 -33.36 -10.83 21.05
N SER A 401 -34.02 -9.81 20.49
CA SER A 401 -34.56 -9.84 19.13
C SER A 401 -33.74 -9.09 18.09
N ASP A 402 -32.86 -8.20 18.53
CA ASP A 402 -31.93 -7.39 17.74
C ASP A 402 -30.46 -7.65 18.14
N GLY A 403 -30.24 -8.72 18.89
CA GLY A 403 -28.96 -9.08 19.50
C GLY A 403 -29.05 -9.17 21.03
N PHE A 404 -27.93 -9.48 21.67
CA PHE A 404 -27.87 -9.74 23.11
C PHE A 404 -26.50 -9.38 23.70
N ARG A 405 -26.38 -9.44 25.03
CA ARG A 405 -25.15 -9.13 25.76
C ARG A 405 -24.69 -10.32 26.58
N MET A 406 -23.39 -10.50 26.65
CA MET A 406 -22.74 -11.55 27.41
C MET A 406 -21.88 -10.94 28.51
N HIS A 407 -21.94 -11.54 29.70
CA HIS A 407 -21.22 -11.06 30.87
C HIS A 407 -20.82 -12.19 31.81
N LEU A 408 -20.01 -11.82 32.80
CA LEU A 408 -19.71 -12.62 33.97
C LEU A 408 -20.07 -11.83 35.23
N ASP A 409 -20.22 -12.53 36.35
CA ASP A 409 -20.42 -11.93 37.67
C ASP A 409 -19.13 -11.92 38.52
N LYS A 410 -17.96 -11.83 37.86
CA LYS A 410 -16.64 -11.88 38.48
C LYS A 410 -15.76 -10.73 37.99
N ALA A 411 -15.21 -9.96 38.93
CA ALA A 411 -14.34 -8.82 38.64
C ALA A 411 -13.02 -9.24 37.97
N ASP A 412 -12.38 -8.26 37.32
CA ASP A 412 -11.02 -8.33 36.75
C ASP A 412 -10.83 -9.52 35.79
N GLN A 413 -11.73 -9.68 34.82
CA GLN A 413 -11.60 -10.74 33.80
C GLN A 413 -11.22 -10.21 32.42
N LEU A 414 -11.54 -8.94 32.12
CA LEU A 414 -11.41 -8.33 30.80
C LEU A 414 -12.10 -9.17 29.70
N LEU A 415 -13.33 -9.63 29.97
CA LEU A 415 -14.13 -10.37 28.99
C LEU A 415 -14.35 -9.51 27.73
N GLY A 416 -14.10 -10.08 26.55
CA GLY A 416 -14.21 -9.34 25.29
C GLY A 416 -12.94 -8.58 24.92
N TRP A 417 -11.80 -8.94 25.51
CA TRP A 417 -10.49 -8.45 25.07
C TRP A 417 -10.17 -8.90 23.65
N SER A 418 -10.56 -10.13 23.32
CA SER A 418 -10.54 -10.68 21.97
C SER A 418 -11.86 -11.39 21.71
N VAL A 419 -12.31 -11.32 20.47
CA VAL A 419 -13.57 -11.90 20.00
C VAL A 419 -13.39 -12.38 18.57
N SER A 420 -14.06 -13.47 18.21
CA SER A 420 -14.16 -13.95 16.84
C SER A 420 -15.44 -14.77 16.66
N GLY A 421 -15.98 -14.79 15.44
CA GLY A 421 -16.79 -15.91 14.99
C GLY A 421 -15.98 -17.20 15.11
N ALA A 422 -16.64 -18.28 15.53
CA ALA A 422 -16.04 -19.59 15.68
C ALA A 422 -16.46 -20.56 14.56
N GLY A 423 -17.39 -20.16 13.68
CA GLY A 423 -18.04 -21.07 12.73
C GLY A 423 -18.80 -22.18 13.46
N ASP A 424 -19.07 -23.29 12.81
CA ASP A 424 -19.77 -24.42 13.43
C ASP A 424 -18.78 -25.34 14.15
N VAL A 425 -18.56 -25.13 15.45
CA VAL A 425 -17.61 -25.95 16.23
C VAL A 425 -18.26 -27.20 16.82
N ASN A 426 -19.59 -27.24 16.80
CA ASN A 426 -20.40 -28.28 17.43
C ASN A 426 -21.11 -29.19 16.41
N GLY A 427 -20.91 -28.95 15.11
CA GLY A 427 -21.43 -29.75 14.01
C GLY A 427 -22.95 -29.65 13.80
N ASP A 428 -23.60 -28.56 14.24
CA ASP A 428 -25.04 -28.33 14.06
C ASP A 428 -25.41 -27.38 12.92
N HIS A 429 -24.40 -26.92 12.17
CA HIS A 429 -24.48 -26.01 11.02
C HIS A 429 -25.05 -24.64 11.35
N ILE A 430 -24.85 -24.18 12.58
CA ILE A 430 -25.10 -22.81 13.00
C ILE A 430 -23.78 -22.25 13.49
N ASP A 431 -23.49 -21.00 13.15
CA ASP A 431 -22.25 -20.38 13.58
C ASP A 431 -22.23 -20.19 15.11
N ASP A 432 -21.08 -20.47 15.69
CA ASP A 432 -20.76 -20.30 17.09
C ASP A 432 -19.84 -19.09 17.25
N LEU A 433 -19.58 -18.65 18.48
CA LEU A 433 -18.61 -17.58 18.74
C LEU A 433 -17.63 -17.95 19.83
N ILE A 434 -16.45 -17.31 19.80
CA ILE A 434 -15.41 -17.44 20.82
C ILE A 434 -15.01 -16.08 21.39
N ILE A 435 -14.82 -16.03 22.71
CA ILE A 435 -14.47 -14.81 23.46
C ILE A 435 -13.30 -15.09 24.40
N GLY A 436 -12.30 -14.21 24.38
CA GLY A 436 -11.16 -14.21 25.28
C GLY A 436 -11.33 -13.33 26.52
N ALA A 437 -10.75 -13.77 27.63
CA ALA A 437 -10.68 -13.05 28.91
C ALA A 437 -9.30 -13.28 29.56
N PRO A 438 -8.24 -12.60 29.10
CA PRO A 438 -6.85 -12.97 29.38
C PRO A 438 -6.43 -12.82 30.84
N ILE A 439 -7.00 -11.87 31.60
CA ILE A 439 -6.72 -11.75 33.04
C ILE A 439 -7.44 -12.85 33.82
N GLY A 440 -8.59 -13.29 33.31
CA GLY A 440 -9.29 -14.46 33.81
C GLY A 440 -8.63 -15.80 33.46
N GLU A 441 -7.71 -15.77 32.49
CA GLU A 441 -7.05 -16.92 31.82
C GLU A 441 -8.08 -17.89 31.25
N ARG A 442 -9.05 -17.34 30.52
CA ARG A 442 -10.19 -18.09 29.99
C ARG A 442 -10.52 -17.74 28.56
N GLY A 443 -11.02 -18.75 27.87
CA GLY A 443 -11.78 -18.62 26.63
C GLY A 443 -13.19 -19.16 26.85
N TYR A 444 -14.18 -18.57 26.19
CA TYR A 444 -15.57 -19.01 26.23
C TYR A 444 -16.07 -19.22 24.81
N VAL A 445 -16.71 -20.36 24.58
CA VAL A 445 -17.39 -20.67 23.33
C VAL A 445 -18.87 -20.68 23.61
N ILE A 446 -19.65 -20.01 22.77
CA ILE A 446 -21.11 -19.91 22.89
C ILE A 446 -21.69 -20.50 21.61
N PHE A 447 -22.60 -21.47 21.75
CA PHE A 447 -23.21 -22.10 20.60
C PHE A 447 -24.36 -21.27 20.01
N GLY A 448 -24.40 -21.22 18.69
CA GLY A 448 -25.50 -20.66 17.92
C GLY A 448 -26.80 -21.42 18.09
N LYS A 449 -27.91 -20.75 17.80
CA LYS A 449 -29.24 -21.37 17.84
C LYS A 449 -30.34 -20.53 17.20
N THR A 450 -31.24 -21.24 16.52
CA THR A 450 -32.48 -20.69 15.94
C THR A 450 -33.62 -20.45 16.93
N SER A 451 -33.51 -20.93 18.18
CA SER A 451 -34.56 -20.76 19.20
C SER A 451 -34.59 -19.36 19.83
N GLY A 452 -33.67 -18.50 19.43
CA GLY A 452 -33.53 -17.13 19.92
C GLY A 452 -32.73 -17.02 21.20
N PHE A 453 -32.23 -15.81 21.46
CA PHE A 453 -31.40 -15.47 22.61
C PHE A 453 -32.17 -14.58 23.60
N ASN A 454 -31.85 -14.72 24.88
CA ASN A 454 -32.29 -13.73 25.86
C ASN A 454 -31.45 -12.46 25.70
N ALA A 455 -31.98 -11.30 26.11
CA ALA A 455 -31.23 -10.04 26.11
C ALA A 455 -29.87 -10.10 26.82
N GLN A 456 -29.75 -10.98 27.81
CA GLN A 456 -28.53 -11.18 28.60
C GLN A 456 -28.23 -12.68 28.73
N LEU A 457 -26.97 -13.02 28.55
CA LEU A 457 -26.40 -14.34 28.76
C LEU A 457 -25.27 -14.24 29.79
N ASP A 458 -25.46 -14.90 30.94
CA ASP A 458 -24.41 -15.09 31.93
C ASP A 458 -23.54 -16.28 31.50
N LEU A 459 -22.26 -16.04 31.19
CA LEU A 459 -21.34 -17.08 30.74
C LEU A 459 -21.02 -18.12 31.81
N ALA A 460 -21.36 -17.87 33.10
CA ALA A 460 -21.31 -18.89 34.13
C ALA A 460 -22.40 -19.98 33.97
N SER A 461 -23.38 -19.76 33.08
CA SER A 461 -24.45 -20.71 32.77
C SER A 461 -24.11 -21.69 31.64
N LEU A 462 -22.89 -21.61 31.07
CA LEU A 462 -22.43 -22.55 30.07
C LEU A 462 -22.29 -23.96 30.66
N ASP A 463 -22.89 -24.95 30.02
CA ASP A 463 -22.99 -26.32 30.55
C ASP A 463 -22.57 -27.43 29.56
N GLY A 464 -22.03 -27.05 28.41
CA GLY A 464 -21.65 -27.95 27.32
C GLY A 464 -22.76 -28.17 26.27
N SER A 465 -24.00 -27.77 26.56
CA SER A 465 -25.12 -27.80 25.59
C SER A 465 -25.43 -26.45 24.94
N ASN A 466 -24.93 -25.36 25.52
CA ASN A 466 -25.09 -23.98 25.06
C ASN A 466 -23.75 -23.28 24.88
N GLY A 467 -22.65 -24.04 24.84
CA GLY A 467 -21.28 -23.56 24.87
C GLY A 467 -20.50 -24.09 26.08
N PHE A 468 -19.23 -23.70 26.18
CA PHE A 468 -18.31 -24.18 27.22
C PHE A 468 -17.18 -23.18 27.52
N GLN A 469 -16.47 -23.42 28.61
CA GLN A 469 -15.32 -22.63 29.05
C GLN A 469 -14.00 -23.41 28.86
N MET A 470 -12.94 -22.71 28.49
CA MET A 470 -11.56 -23.19 28.50
C MET A 470 -10.76 -22.44 29.58
N ASN A 471 -9.84 -23.13 30.25
CA ASN A 471 -8.93 -22.53 31.23
C ASN A 471 -7.48 -22.67 30.76
N GLY A 472 -6.72 -21.58 30.81
CA GLY A 472 -5.28 -21.61 30.59
C GLY A 472 -4.56 -22.55 31.56
N LEU A 473 -3.49 -23.18 31.08
CA LEU A 473 -2.70 -24.15 31.86
C LEU A 473 -1.65 -23.51 32.75
N GLU A 474 -1.15 -22.33 32.38
CA GLU A 474 -0.10 -21.61 33.10
C GLU A 474 -0.63 -20.31 33.69
N ALA A 475 -0.31 -20.06 34.95
CA ALA A 475 -0.74 -18.86 35.66
C ALA A 475 0.09 -17.63 35.28
N GLY A 476 -0.59 -16.55 34.92
CA GLY A 476 -0.02 -15.32 34.37
C GLY A 476 0.28 -15.37 32.87
N ALA A 477 -0.14 -16.43 32.16
CA ALA A 477 0.20 -16.63 30.75
C ALA A 477 -0.72 -15.89 29.76
N GLN A 478 -1.79 -15.28 30.30
CA GLN A 478 -2.75 -14.46 29.56
C GLN A 478 -3.54 -15.25 28.50
N PHE A 479 -3.86 -16.51 28.78
CA PHE A 479 -4.69 -17.35 27.90
C PHE A 479 -6.01 -16.67 27.53
N GLY A 480 -6.30 -16.62 26.23
CA GLY A 480 -7.44 -15.90 25.67
C GLY A 480 -7.11 -14.45 25.30
N ASN A 481 -5.85 -14.07 25.09
CA ASN A 481 -5.51 -12.74 24.57
C ASN A 481 -5.86 -12.58 23.08
N GLY A 482 -5.93 -13.68 22.34
CA GLY A 482 -6.32 -13.77 20.94
C GLY A 482 -7.12 -15.05 20.73
N VAL A 483 -8.18 -14.97 19.93
CA VAL A 483 -9.08 -16.09 19.63
C VAL A 483 -9.45 -16.03 18.15
N SER A 484 -9.56 -17.19 17.50
CA SER A 484 -10.02 -17.35 16.12
C SER A 484 -10.50 -18.81 15.93
N ALA A 485 -10.96 -19.15 14.73
CA ALA A 485 -11.37 -20.50 14.38
C ALA A 485 -11.21 -20.79 12.87
N GLY A 486 -11.09 -22.07 12.52
CA GLY A 486 -10.90 -22.56 11.15
C GLY A 486 -10.91 -24.09 11.12
N ASP A 487 -11.13 -24.72 9.97
CA ASP A 487 -11.12 -26.19 9.84
C ASP A 487 -9.70 -26.72 9.62
N ILE A 488 -8.90 -26.73 10.68
CA ILE A 488 -7.45 -27.04 10.64
C ILE A 488 -7.20 -28.53 10.32
N ASN A 489 -8.16 -29.38 10.69
CA ASN A 489 -8.09 -30.82 10.48
C ASN A 489 -8.93 -31.34 9.29
N GLY A 490 -9.71 -30.48 8.64
CA GLY A 490 -10.48 -30.79 7.43
C GLY A 490 -11.60 -31.80 7.63
N ASP A 491 -12.21 -31.85 8.82
CA ASP A 491 -13.36 -32.72 9.09
C ASP A 491 -14.72 -32.06 8.84
N GLY A 492 -14.70 -30.79 8.42
CA GLY A 492 -15.87 -29.96 8.13
C GLY A 492 -16.49 -29.34 9.37
N ILE A 493 -15.83 -29.40 10.53
CA ILE A 493 -16.23 -28.73 11.77
C ILE A 493 -15.11 -27.75 12.13
N ASN A 494 -15.46 -26.52 12.48
CA ASN A 494 -14.46 -25.52 12.81
C ASN A 494 -13.72 -25.88 14.12
N ASP A 495 -12.40 -25.71 14.09
CA ASP A 495 -11.50 -25.85 15.21
C ASP A 495 -11.20 -24.49 15.82
N LEU A 496 -10.94 -24.46 17.13
CA LEU A 496 -10.69 -23.24 17.88
C LEU A 496 -9.19 -22.96 18.01
N ILE A 497 -8.80 -21.70 17.83
CA ILE A 497 -7.42 -21.23 18.00
C ILE A 497 -7.38 -20.23 19.16
N VAL A 498 -6.52 -20.46 20.15
CA VAL A 498 -6.42 -19.58 21.33
C VAL A 498 -4.97 -19.28 21.70
N GLY A 499 -4.64 -17.98 21.81
CA GLY A 499 -3.32 -17.50 22.21
C GLY A 499 -3.12 -17.42 23.72
N SER A 500 -1.87 -17.64 24.16
CA SER A 500 -1.37 -17.50 25.53
C SER A 500 0.10 -17.06 25.49
N TYR A 501 0.34 -15.79 25.20
CA TYR A 501 1.67 -15.32 24.82
C TYR A 501 2.67 -15.06 25.95
N TYR A 502 2.19 -14.95 27.19
CA TYR A 502 3.05 -14.56 28.31
C TYR A 502 3.58 -15.81 29.03
N GLY A 503 4.83 -15.76 29.50
CA GLY A 503 5.50 -16.92 30.11
C GLY A 503 6.22 -17.81 29.08
N GLY A 504 7.43 -18.27 29.44
CA GLY A 504 8.27 -19.07 28.56
C GLY A 504 8.50 -18.44 27.19
N SER A 505 8.31 -19.23 26.13
CA SER A 505 8.35 -18.78 24.73
C SER A 505 6.99 -18.32 24.16
N GLY A 506 5.93 -18.37 24.98
CA GLY A 506 4.54 -18.22 24.53
C GLY A 506 3.97 -19.51 23.94
N THR A 507 2.67 -19.73 24.12
CA THR A 507 1.96 -20.92 23.65
C THR A 507 0.65 -20.54 22.98
N SER A 508 0.31 -21.22 21.89
CA SER A 508 -1.04 -21.20 21.31
C SER A 508 -1.63 -22.60 21.35
N TYR A 509 -2.96 -22.70 21.29
CA TYR A 509 -3.68 -23.97 21.35
C TYR A 509 -4.63 -24.05 20.17
N VAL A 510 -4.65 -25.20 19.50
CA VAL A 510 -5.67 -25.58 18.53
C VAL A 510 -6.51 -26.67 19.17
N ILE A 511 -7.83 -26.50 19.23
CA ILE A 511 -8.77 -27.44 19.85
C ILE A 511 -9.77 -27.88 18.81
N PHE A 512 -9.85 -29.19 18.55
CA PHE A 512 -10.70 -29.67 17.47
C PHE A 512 -12.19 -29.60 17.80
N GLY A 513 -12.97 -29.09 16.84
CA GLY A 513 -14.42 -29.11 16.85
C GLY A 513 -14.96 -30.54 16.90
N LYS A 514 -16.20 -30.72 17.38
CA LYS A 514 -16.84 -32.05 17.37
C LYS A 514 -18.34 -32.03 17.57
N ALA A 515 -19.02 -32.89 16.81
CA ALA A 515 -20.46 -33.16 16.94
C ALA A 515 -20.87 -33.97 18.19
N SER A 516 -19.92 -34.57 18.91
CA SER A 516 -20.25 -35.37 20.10
C SER A 516 -20.59 -34.54 21.35
N GLY A 517 -20.50 -33.21 21.25
CA GLY A 517 -20.70 -32.28 22.35
C GLY A 517 -19.46 -32.10 23.23
N PHE A 518 -19.52 -31.05 24.06
CA PHE A 518 -18.45 -30.63 24.96
C PHE A 518 -18.90 -30.73 26.41
N ASP A 519 -17.93 -30.88 27.32
CA ASP A 519 -18.18 -30.65 28.74
C ASP A 519 -18.24 -29.13 29.00
N ALA A 520 -18.92 -28.73 30.08
CA ALA A 520 -19.00 -27.31 30.49
C ALA A 520 -17.62 -26.63 30.64
N ILE A 521 -16.60 -27.41 31.02
CA ILE A 521 -15.21 -26.95 31.12
C ILE A 521 -14.34 -27.94 30.35
N LEU A 522 -13.64 -27.46 29.33
CA LEU A 522 -12.70 -28.24 28.54
C LEU A 522 -11.31 -28.27 29.20
N ASP A 523 -10.71 -29.46 29.26
CA ASP A 523 -9.38 -29.69 29.83
C ASP A 523 -8.31 -29.65 28.73
N LEU A 524 -7.55 -28.55 28.67
CA LEU A 524 -6.46 -28.38 27.69
C LEU A 524 -5.26 -29.31 27.95
N SER A 525 -5.11 -29.88 29.15
CA SER A 525 -3.99 -30.78 29.44
C SER A 525 -4.16 -32.17 28.79
N GLY A 526 -5.36 -32.45 28.28
CA GLY A 526 -5.69 -33.66 27.55
C GLY A 526 -5.50 -33.58 26.05
N LEU A 527 -4.96 -32.47 25.51
CA LEU A 527 -4.66 -32.35 24.08
C LEU A 527 -3.53 -33.32 23.70
N ASP A 528 -3.75 -34.14 22.67
CA ASP A 528 -2.84 -35.23 22.30
C ASP A 528 -2.58 -35.36 20.79
N GLY A 529 -3.04 -34.39 20.00
CA GLY A 529 -2.95 -34.38 18.53
C GLY A 529 -4.15 -35.04 17.83
N SER A 530 -5.02 -35.74 18.57
CA SER A 530 -6.28 -36.31 18.03
C SER A 530 -7.52 -35.49 18.38
N ASN A 531 -7.40 -34.55 19.31
CA ASN A 531 -8.45 -33.67 19.81
C ASN A 531 -8.00 -32.19 19.86
N GLY A 532 -6.92 -31.88 19.14
CA GLY A 532 -6.19 -30.63 19.20
C GLY A 532 -4.75 -30.81 19.72
N PHE A 533 -3.99 -29.72 19.74
CA PHE A 533 -2.56 -29.69 20.06
C PHE A 533 -2.14 -28.31 20.59
N SER A 534 -0.97 -28.25 21.23
CA SER A 534 -0.31 -26.98 21.57
C SER A 534 0.73 -26.60 20.52
N VAL A 535 0.97 -25.31 20.36
CA VAL A 535 2.02 -24.73 19.52
C VAL A 535 2.92 -23.89 20.42
N GLU A 536 4.16 -24.32 20.61
CA GLU A 536 5.14 -23.65 21.49
C GLU A 536 6.05 -22.71 20.71
N GLY A 537 6.27 -21.52 21.27
CA GLY A 537 7.12 -20.48 20.70
C GLY A 537 8.59 -20.92 20.55
N ALA A 538 9.28 -20.30 19.59
CA ALA A 538 10.65 -20.68 19.24
C ALA A 538 11.70 -20.34 20.31
N ALA A 539 11.58 -19.20 20.99
CA ALA A 539 12.49 -18.80 22.08
C ALA A 539 11.78 -18.03 23.20
N GLU A 540 12.39 -18.05 24.40
CA GLU A 540 11.86 -17.37 25.59
C GLU A 540 11.76 -15.85 25.37
N GLY A 541 10.59 -15.27 25.65
CA GLY A 541 10.35 -13.84 25.49
C GLY A 541 9.96 -13.37 24.09
N ASP A 542 9.83 -14.28 23.12
CA ASP A 542 9.39 -13.95 21.75
C ASP A 542 7.93 -13.46 21.69
N GLU A 543 7.15 -13.76 22.73
CA GLU A 543 5.70 -13.48 22.83
C GLU A 543 4.90 -14.16 21.70
N ALA A 544 5.25 -15.41 21.34
CA ALA A 544 4.47 -16.17 20.36
C ALA A 544 3.03 -16.40 20.87
N GLY A 545 2.04 -16.15 20.01
CA GLY A 545 0.63 -16.15 20.39
C GLY A 545 0.11 -14.77 20.79
N TYR A 546 0.92 -13.70 20.66
CA TYR A 546 0.47 -12.34 20.95
C TYR A 546 -0.70 -11.91 20.05
N SER A 547 -0.64 -12.32 18.79
CA SER A 547 -1.77 -12.29 17.86
C SER A 547 -1.86 -13.66 17.18
N ILE A 548 -3.07 -14.11 16.90
CA ILE A 548 -3.34 -15.37 16.19
C ILE A 548 -4.53 -15.15 15.27
N ASP A 549 -4.59 -15.93 14.19
CA ASP A 549 -5.77 -16.03 13.35
C ASP A 549 -5.77 -17.34 12.54
N ASN A 550 -6.91 -17.66 11.92
CA ASN A 550 -6.96 -18.56 10.78
C ASN A 550 -6.27 -17.87 9.59
N ALA A 551 -5.35 -18.57 8.94
CA ALA A 551 -4.65 -18.08 7.76
C ALA A 551 -5.39 -18.42 6.46
N GLY A 552 -6.40 -19.29 6.50
CA GLY A 552 -6.97 -19.94 5.33
C GLY A 552 -6.05 -21.04 4.79
N ASP A 553 -6.36 -21.59 3.62
CA ASP A 553 -5.58 -22.62 2.94
C ASP A 553 -4.44 -21.99 2.11
N VAL A 554 -3.37 -21.57 2.80
CA VAL A 554 -2.25 -20.84 2.20
C VAL A 554 -1.46 -21.71 1.21
N ASN A 555 -1.54 -23.02 1.36
CA ASN A 555 -0.80 -23.98 0.56
C ASN A 555 -1.67 -24.76 -0.46
N GLY A 556 -3.00 -24.58 -0.44
CA GLY A 556 -3.95 -25.17 -1.38
C GLY A 556 -4.13 -26.68 -1.23
N ASP A 557 -3.96 -27.24 -0.03
CA ASP A 557 -4.14 -28.66 0.24
C ASP A 557 -5.52 -29.03 0.81
N GLY A 558 -6.38 -28.03 1.00
CA GLY A 558 -7.77 -28.14 1.43
C GLY A 558 -7.94 -28.14 2.95
N PHE A 559 -6.93 -27.71 3.71
CA PHE A 559 -6.99 -27.55 5.16
C PHE A 559 -6.67 -26.10 5.52
N ASP A 560 -7.42 -25.54 6.47
CA ASP A 560 -7.10 -24.22 6.98
C ASP A 560 -5.76 -24.24 7.74
N ASP A 561 -4.95 -23.21 7.55
CA ASP A 561 -3.67 -23.02 8.21
C ASP A 561 -3.80 -22.03 9.39
N VAL A 562 -2.81 -22.01 10.29
CA VAL A 562 -2.81 -21.12 11.46
C VAL A 562 -1.69 -20.09 11.35
N ILE A 563 -2.00 -18.80 11.52
CA ILE A 563 -0.99 -17.73 11.64
C ILE A 563 -0.83 -17.25 13.09
N ILE A 564 0.42 -17.11 13.53
CA ILE A 564 0.80 -16.77 14.90
C ILE A 564 1.83 -15.64 14.90
N GLY A 565 1.49 -14.51 15.50
CA GLY A 565 2.39 -13.38 15.71
C GLY A 565 3.21 -13.50 16.99
N ALA A 566 4.51 -13.21 16.87
CA ALA A 566 5.51 -13.15 17.94
C ALA A 566 6.24 -11.80 17.86
N ARG A 567 5.58 -10.74 18.29
CA ARG A 567 6.03 -9.35 18.07
C ARG A 567 7.36 -8.99 18.75
N SER A 568 7.75 -9.74 19.77
CA SER A 568 8.99 -9.52 20.53
C SER A 568 10.11 -10.45 20.08
N ALA A 569 9.85 -11.34 19.11
CA ALA A 569 10.82 -12.28 18.58
C ALA A 569 12.03 -11.57 17.99
N GLY A 570 13.21 -12.08 18.36
CA GLY A 570 14.49 -11.56 17.93
C GLY A 570 15.13 -12.39 16.83
N ILE A 571 15.46 -11.77 15.68
CA ILE A 571 16.27 -12.39 14.64
C ILE A 571 17.64 -11.69 14.60
N ASP A 572 18.72 -12.46 14.69
CA ASP A 572 20.10 -11.96 14.68
C ASP A 572 20.40 -10.83 15.70
N GLY A 573 19.68 -10.83 16.82
CA GLY A 573 19.82 -9.82 17.88
C GLY A 573 19.02 -8.54 17.67
N LYS A 574 18.09 -8.51 16.71
CA LYS A 574 17.11 -7.44 16.49
C LYS A 574 15.71 -7.92 16.85
N ALA A 575 14.98 -7.21 17.70
CA ALA A 575 13.60 -7.52 18.06
C ALA A 575 12.62 -6.96 17.00
N SER A 576 12.82 -7.37 15.75
CA SER A 576 12.01 -6.95 14.61
C SER A 576 10.61 -7.58 14.58
N GLY A 577 10.41 -8.66 15.35
CA GLY A 577 9.18 -9.43 15.38
C GLY A 577 9.08 -10.46 14.26
N VAL A 578 8.30 -11.51 14.47
CA VAL A 578 8.12 -12.64 13.54
C VAL A 578 6.65 -13.04 13.52
N ALA A 579 6.15 -13.47 12.36
CA ALA A 579 4.92 -14.24 12.26
C ALA A 579 5.23 -15.67 11.78
N TYR A 580 4.44 -16.65 12.18
CA TYR A 580 4.59 -18.05 11.82
C TYR A 580 3.30 -18.55 11.21
N VAL A 581 3.40 -19.26 10.09
CA VAL A 581 2.27 -20.00 9.49
C VAL A 581 2.52 -21.48 9.76
N VAL A 582 1.56 -22.17 10.37
CA VAL A 582 1.60 -23.61 10.66
C VAL A 582 0.54 -24.29 9.80
N PHE A 583 0.96 -25.28 9.00
CA PHE A 583 0.05 -25.91 8.06
C PHE A 583 -0.94 -26.88 8.72
N GLY A 584 -2.21 -26.78 8.29
CA GLY A 584 -3.26 -27.73 8.58
C GLY A 584 -3.01 -29.10 7.94
N LYS A 585 -3.78 -30.12 8.35
CA LYS A 585 -3.77 -31.46 7.76
C LYS A 585 -4.84 -32.35 8.36
N ALA A 586 -5.26 -33.36 7.59
CA ALA A 586 -6.27 -34.34 8.02
C ALA A 586 -6.05 -35.02 9.39
N ALA A 587 -4.81 -35.40 9.71
CA ALA A 587 -4.51 -36.18 10.91
C ALA A 587 -3.01 -36.23 11.23
N GLY A 588 -2.70 -36.81 12.40
CA GLY A 588 -1.33 -37.10 12.81
C GLY A 588 -0.59 -35.86 13.27
N PHE A 589 -1.29 -34.93 13.90
CA PHE A 589 -0.66 -33.88 14.69
C PHE A 589 0.03 -34.51 15.89
N ASP A 590 1.21 -33.98 16.23
CA ASP A 590 1.79 -34.24 17.53
C ASP A 590 1.02 -33.44 18.58
N ALA A 591 1.03 -33.90 19.82
CA ALA A 591 0.41 -33.17 20.93
C ALA A 591 0.99 -31.75 21.10
N THR A 592 2.23 -31.56 20.67
CA THR A 592 2.94 -30.28 20.72
C THR A 592 3.74 -30.08 19.43
N ILE A 593 3.54 -28.93 18.78
CA ILE A 593 4.31 -28.45 17.64
C ILE A 593 5.25 -27.35 18.12
N GLN A 594 6.51 -27.38 17.68
CA GLN A 594 7.50 -26.35 17.99
C GLN A 594 7.66 -25.41 16.81
N LEU A 595 7.47 -24.10 17.01
CA LEU A 595 7.65 -23.11 15.93
C LEU A 595 9.08 -23.06 15.39
N SER A 596 10.06 -23.50 16.18
CA SER A 596 11.46 -23.60 15.75
C SER A 596 11.73 -24.76 14.77
N ASP A 597 10.79 -25.71 14.64
CA ASP A 597 10.89 -26.88 13.76
C ASP A 597 10.19 -26.67 12.41
N LEU A 598 9.68 -25.46 12.13
CA LEU A 598 9.08 -25.14 10.83
C LEU A 598 10.14 -25.12 9.72
N ASP A 599 9.90 -25.85 8.64
CA ASP A 599 10.89 -26.10 7.59
C ASP A 599 10.42 -25.81 6.15
N GLY A 600 9.20 -25.29 5.99
CA GLY A 600 8.55 -25.04 4.71
C GLY A 600 7.63 -26.20 4.25
N SER A 601 7.69 -27.36 4.88
CA SER A 601 6.79 -28.49 4.60
C SER A 601 5.67 -28.66 5.62
N ASN A 602 5.82 -28.06 6.80
CA ASN A 602 4.88 -28.07 7.92
C ASN A 602 4.47 -26.65 8.36
N GLY A 603 4.83 -25.65 7.56
CA GLY A 603 4.72 -24.23 7.87
C GLY A 603 6.05 -23.50 7.66
N PHE A 604 6.04 -22.19 7.87
CA PHE A 604 7.19 -21.30 7.67
C PHE A 604 7.09 -20.06 8.56
N ARG A 605 8.16 -19.27 8.63
CA ARG A 605 8.18 -17.99 9.35
C ARG A 605 8.39 -16.79 8.45
N LEU A 606 7.78 -15.67 8.82
CA LEU A 606 7.84 -14.36 8.20
C LEU A 606 8.68 -13.43 9.09
N GLU A 607 9.87 -13.07 8.62
CA GLU A 607 10.88 -12.36 9.40
C GLU A 607 10.71 -10.84 9.27
N GLY A 608 10.55 -10.14 10.40
CA GLY A 608 10.40 -8.69 10.44
C GLY A 608 11.63 -7.92 9.97
N VAL A 609 11.40 -6.70 9.48
CA VAL A 609 12.38 -5.91 8.69
C VAL A 609 13.45 -5.24 9.54
N ALA A 610 13.08 -4.28 10.39
CA ALA A 610 14.02 -3.54 11.23
C ALA A 610 13.78 -3.77 12.72
N ASP A 611 14.81 -3.49 13.51
CA ASP A 611 14.77 -3.62 14.97
C ASP A 611 13.66 -2.76 15.55
N GLU A 612 12.87 -3.33 16.47
CA GLU A 612 11.72 -2.69 17.10
C GLU A 612 10.50 -2.39 16.19
N ASP A 613 10.47 -2.84 14.93
CA ASP A 613 9.31 -2.66 14.04
C ASP A 613 8.05 -3.44 14.50
N LYS A 614 8.26 -4.51 15.29
CA LYS A 614 7.23 -5.38 15.90
C LYS A 614 6.30 -6.06 14.87
N ALA A 615 6.86 -6.63 13.81
CA ALA A 615 6.11 -7.51 12.90
C ALA A 615 5.45 -8.65 13.69
N GLY A 616 4.22 -9.04 13.33
CA GLY A 616 3.42 -9.97 14.13
C GLY A 616 2.73 -9.31 15.34
N ARG A 617 2.66 -7.96 15.38
CA ARG A 617 1.78 -7.24 16.31
C ARG A 617 0.32 -7.60 16.05
N SER A 618 -0.05 -7.72 14.79
CA SER A 618 -1.34 -8.20 14.32
C SER A 618 -1.09 -9.10 13.13
N VAL A 619 -1.88 -10.16 13.00
CA VAL A 619 -1.85 -11.12 11.89
C VAL A 619 -3.28 -11.47 11.55
N SER A 620 -3.55 -11.79 10.29
CA SER A 620 -4.83 -12.30 9.82
C SER A 620 -4.66 -12.98 8.47
N THR A 621 -5.65 -13.76 8.03
CA THR A 621 -5.80 -14.08 6.61
C THR A 621 -6.04 -12.79 5.82
N ALA A 622 -5.55 -12.78 4.58
CA ALA A 622 -5.87 -11.78 3.57
C ALA A 622 -6.92 -12.29 2.56
N GLY A 623 -7.39 -13.54 2.71
CA GLY A 623 -8.17 -14.25 1.70
C GLY A 623 -7.40 -14.43 0.39
N ASP A 624 -8.07 -14.76 -0.70
CA ASP A 624 -7.46 -14.82 -2.04
C ASP A 624 -7.40 -13.40 -2.65
N PHE A 625 -6.56 -12.56 -2.06
CA PHE A 625 -6.44 -11.14 -2.42
C PHE A 625 -5.94 -10.96 -3.87
N ASN A 626 -5.14 -11.90 -4.37
CA ASN A 626 -4.58 -11.88 -5.71
C ASN A 626 -5.36 -12.71 -6.75
N GLY A 627 -6.37 -13.47 -6.33
CA GLY A 627 -7.22 -14.32 -7.17
C GLY A 627 -6.48 -15.49 -7.84
N ASP A 628 -5.43 -16.02 -7.22
CA ASP A 628 -4.67 -17.16 -7.72
C ASP A 628 -5.15 -18.52 -7.18
N GLY A 629 -6.13 -18.49 -6.28
CA GLY A 629 -6.79 -19.64 -5.68
C GLY A 629 -6.11 -20.19 -4.43
N PHE A 630 -5.17 -19.45 -3.83
CA PHE A 630 -4.58 -19.74 -2.54
C PHE A 630 -4.89 -18.60 -1.57
N ASP A 631 -5.16 -18.92 -0.31
CA ASP A 631 -5.35 -17.86 0.68
C ASP A 631 -4.01 -17.16 0.98
N ASP A 632 -4.06 -15.85 1.07
CA ASP A 632 -2.93 -14.98 1.39
C ASP A 632 -2.94 -14.64 2.89
N VAL A 633 -1.82 -14.08 3.39
CA VAL A 633 -1.74 -13.63 4.79
C VAL A 633 -1.27 -12.18 4.90
N ILE A 634 -1.73 -11.49 5.95
CA ILE A 634 -1.32 -10.12 6.27
C ILE A 634 -0.68 -10.03 7.66
N VAL A 635 0.45 -9.32 7.73
CA VAL A 635 1.23 -9.10 8.97
C VAL A 635 1.39 -7.61 9.24
N GLY A 636 0.89 -7.14 10.38
CA GLY A 636 1.01 -5.76 10.85
C GLY A 636 2.29 -5.50 11.67
N SER A 637 2.89 -4.34 11.43
CA SER A 637 4.14 -3.87 12.04
C SER A 637 4.01 -2.38 12.41
N TYR A 638 3.23 -2.11 13.44
CA TYR A 638 2.79 -0.75 13.80
C TYR A 638 3.90 0.24 14.19
N ALA A 639 5.08 -0.26 14.56
CA ALA A 639 6.22 0.56 14.97
C ALA A 639 7.23 0.79 13.84
N ALA A 640 6.93 0.34 12.61
CA ALA A 640 7.83 0.52 11.47
C ALA A 640 8.00 2.00 11.07
N ASP A 641 9.21 2.34 10.66
CA ASP A 641 9.65 3.73 10.48
C ASP A 641 9.74 4.19 9.00
N ALA A 642 9.08 3.46 8.07
CA ALA A 642 9.20 3.65 6.62
C ALA A 642 9.01 5.12 6.17
N ASN A 643 8.04 5.84 6.74
CA ASN A 643 7.75 7.25 6.46
C ASN A 643 7.84 8.13 7.71
N GLY A 644 8.78 7.80 8.60
CA GLY A 644 9.03 8.48 9.86
C GLY A 644 8.63 7.65 11.08
N LYS A 645 9.06 8.10 12.25
CA LYS A 645 8.97 7.32 13.49
C LYS A 645 7.55 6.78 13.76
N ASP A 646 7.40 5.48 13.99
CA ASP A 646 6.13 4.79 14.27
C ASP A 646 5.07 5.07 13.19
N SER A 647 5.48 5.24 11.93
CA SER A 647 4.53 5.38 10.80
C SER A 647 3.69 4.12 10.59
N GLY A 648 4.27 2.96 10.91
CA GLY A 648 3.70 1.64 10.77
C GLY A 648 3.81 1.09 9.35
N SER A 649 3.78 -0.24 9.23
CA SER A 649 3.72 -0.96 7.97
C SER A 649 2.79 -2.18 8.10
N ALA A 650 2.29 -2.68 6.98
CA ALA A 650 1.69 -4.00 6.86
C ALA A 650 2.31 -4.73 5.67
N TYR A 651 2.36 -6.06 5.73
CA TYR A 651 2.96 -6.89 4.69
C TYR A 651 1.93 -7.95 4.29
N VAL A 652 1.60 -8.01 3.01
CA VAL A 652 0.78 -9.06 2.41
C VAL A 652 1.74 -10.08 1.81
N VAL A 653 1.55 -11.35 2.13
CA VAL A 653 2.36 -12.46 1.61
C VAL A 653 1.42 -13.44 0.92
N PHE A 654 1.73 -13.74 -0.34
CA PHE A 654 0.88 -14.57 -1.17
C PHE A 654 1.01 -16.06 -0.85
N GLY A 655 -0.12 -16.77 -0.88
CA GLY A 655 -0.21 -18.21 -0.84
C GLY A 655 0.39 -18.86 -2.09
N LYS A 656 0.63 -20.18 -2.02
CA LYS A 656 1.07 -20.99 -3.19
C LYS A 656 1.05 -22.48 -2.89
N ALA A 657 0.83 -23.27 -3.92
CA ALA A 657 0.81 -24.74 -3.84
C ALA A 657 2.05 -25.40 -3.19
N SER A 658 3.25 -24.82 -3.35
CA SER A 658 4.49 -25.42 -2.84
C SER A 658 5.69 -24.48 -2.92
N GLY A 659 6.82 -24.93 -2.37
CA GLY A 659 8.09 -24.22 -2.47
C GLY A 659 8.26 -23.13 -1.41
N PHE A 660 7.55 -23.24 -0.29
CA PHE A 660 7.84 -22.44 0.89
C PHE A 660 9.23 -22.77 1.41
N SER A 661 10.00 -21.72 1.68
CA SER A 661 11.23 -21.85 2.46
C SER A 661 10.87 -21.82 3.94
N ALA A 662 11.71 -22.39 4.80
CA ALA A 662 11.52 -22.31 6.25
C ALA A 662 11.37 -20.87 6.77
N SER A 663 11.95 -19.89 6.06
CA SER A 663 11.75 -18.47 6.31
C SER A 663 11.63 -17.63 5.05
N LEU A 664 10.89 -16.53 5.18
CA LEU A 664 10.76 -15.46 4.20
C LEU A 664 11.03 -14.12 4.90
N ASP A 665 11.93 -13.32 4.34
CA ASP A 665 12.28 -11.98 4.84
C ASP A 665 11.33 -10.94 4.24
N LEU A 666 10.55 -10.27 5.10
CA LEU A 666 9.55 -9.28 4.69
C LEU A 666 10.17 -8.03 4.02
N SER A 667 11.47 -7.82 4.16
CA SER A 667 12.18 -6.72 3.48
C SER A 667 12.47 -7.02 2.00
N ASN A 668 12.32 -8.28 1.59
CA ASN A 668 12.72 -8.80 0.29
C ASN A 668 11.59 -9.57 -0.42
N LEU A 669 10.34 -9.07 -0.31
CA LEU A 669 9.21 -9.64 -1.05
C LEU A 669 9.37 -9.37 -2.56
N SER A 670 9.44 -10.43 -3.36
CA SER A 670 9.28 -10.32 -4.81
C SER A 670 7.81 -10.14 -5.17
N SER A 671 7.53 -9.77 -6.42
CA SER A 671 6.13 -9.63 -6.89
C SER A 671 5.33 -10.94 -6.89
N SER A 672 5.99 -12.10 -6.77
CA SER A 672 5.33 -13.39 -6.55
C SER A 672 5.25 -13.81 -5.08
N ASP A 673 5.93 -13.09 -4.17
CA ASP A 673 5.85 -13.38 -2.73
C ASP A 673 4.84 -12.48 -2.03
N GLY A 674 4.58 -11.27 -2.54
CA GLY A 674 3.66 -10.31 -1.94
C GLY A 674 4.16 -8.87 -2.03
N PHE A 675 3.71 -8.02 -1.11
CA PHE A 675 4.08 -6.59 -1.09
C PHE A 675 3.98 -5.98 0.31
N ALA A 676 4.57 -4.78 0.46
CA ALA A 676 4.53 -4.00 1.69
C ALA A 676 3.70 -2.73 1.50
N LEU A 677 2.90 -2.39 2.53
CA LEU A 677 2.13 -1.16 2.66
C LEU A 677 2.77 -0.31 3.76
N SER A 678 3.12 0.94 3.43
CA SER A 678 3.78 1.85 4.37
C SER A 678 2.81 2.90 4.88
N GLY A 679 2.81 3.16 6.19
CA GLY A 679 2.01 4.21 6.80
C GLY A 679 2.40 5.59 6.28
N LEU A 680 1.44 6.52 6.23
CA LEU A 680 1.61 7.79 5.50
C LEU A 680 2.46 8.84 6.21
N ALA A 681 2.57 8.77 7.54
CA ALA A 681 3.31 9.75 8.33
C ALA A 681 3.69 9.18 9.71
N ALA A 682 4.71 9.79 10.32
CA ALA A 682 5.15 9.46 11.67
C ALA A 682 3.99 9.43 12.68
N GLY A 683 3.98 8.41 13.53
CA GLY A 683 3.02 8.19 14.62
C GLY A 683 1.63 7.73 14.17
N ASN A 684 1.42 7.37 12.90
CA ASN A 684 0.11 6.89 12.43
C ASN A 684 -0.15 5.44 12.86
N SER A 685 0.92 4.66 13.07
CA SER A 685 0.86 3.26 13.49
C SER A 685 0.00 2.36 12.59
N LEU A 686 0.15 2.47 11.27
CA LEU A 686 -0.46 1.53 10.32
C LEU A 686 -0.06 0.07 10.67
N GLY A 687 -1.01 -0.87 10.57
CA GLY A 687 -0.75 -2.28 10.91
C GLY A 687 -0.87 -2.55 12.41
N LYS A 688 -1.54 -1.66 13.14
CA LYS A 688 -1.94 -1.90 14.54
C LYS A 688 -2.93 -3.06 14.65
N SER A 689 -3.85 -3.11 13.70
CA SER A 689 -4.80 -4.18 13.44
C SER A 689 -4.85 -4.39 11.92
N VAL A 690 -5.00 -5.64 11.50
CA VAL A 690 -5.11 -6.06 10.09
C VAL A 690 -6.17 -7.14 10.02
N SER A 691 -6.91 -7.21 8.92
CA SER A 691 -7.86 -8.28 8.64
C SER A 691 -8.19 -8.30 7.15
N SER A 692 -8.65 -9.46 6.64
CA SER A 692 -9.48 -9.47 5.44
C SER A 692 -10.77 -8.68 5.68
N ALA A 693 -11.22 -7.96 4.66
CA ALA A 693 -12.49 -7.28 4.66
C ALA A 693 -13.58 -8.08 3.91
N GLY A 694 -13.26 -9.29 3.43
CA GLY A 694 -14.08 -10.04 2.48
C GLY A 694 -14.13 -9.34 1.12
N ASP A 695 -15.08 -9.72 0.27
CA ASP A 695 -15.28 -9.11 -1.05
C ASP A 695 -16.31 -7.97 -0.96
N LEU A 696 -15.84 -6.78 -0.54
CA LEU A 696 -16.70 -5.62 -0.29
C LEU A 696 -17.32 -5.06 -1.57
N ASN A 697 -16.70 -5.34 -2.72
CA ASN A 697 -17.09 -4.79 -4.01
C ASN A 697 -17.67 -5.85 -4.97
N ASN A 698 -17.72 -7.12 -4.55
CA ASN A 698 -18.19 -8.29 -5.29
C ASN A 698 -17.51 -8.43 -6.67
N ASP A 699 -16.20 -8.20 -6.75
CA ASP A 699 -15.39 -8.41 -7.95
C ASP A 699 -14.71 -9.78 -8.02
N GLY A 700 -14.88 -10.58 -6.96
CA GLY A 700 -14.36 -11.93 -6.83
C GLY A 700 -12.97 -12.03 -6.24
N PHE A 701 -12.43 -10.93 -5.70
CA PHE A 701 -11.18 -10.89 -4.95
C PHE A 701 -11.47 -10.49 -3.51
N ASP A 702 -10.76 -11.07 -2.55
CA ASP A 702 -10.85 -10.61 -1.17
C ASP A 702 -10.15 -9.25 -1.00
N ASP A 703 -10.72 -8.39 -0.17
CA ASP A 703 -10.22 -7.06 0.14
C ASP A 703 -9.52 -7.03 1.51
N LEU A 704 -8.76 -5.98 1.78
CA LEU A 704 -8.03 -5.80 3.04
C LEU A 704 -8.54 -4.60 3.83
N ILE A 705 -8.51 -4.70 5.15
CA ILE A 705 -8.65 -3.56 6.05
C ILE A 705 -7.49 -3.47 7.05
N ILE A 706 -6.93 -2.26 7.18
CA ILE A 706 -5.74 -2.01 8.00
C ILE A 706 -5.96 -0.81 8.90
N GLY A 707 -5.85 -1.03 10.20
CA GLY A 707 -5.97 0.00 11.22
C GLY A 707 -4.70 0.84 11.38
N ALA A 708 -4.91 2.15 11.50
CA ALA A 708 -3.90 3.15 11.86
C ALA A 708 -4.49 4.02 12.99
N SER A 709 -4.61 3.45 14.19
CA SER A 709 -5.37 4.03 15.31
C SER A 709 -4.85 5.39 15.80
N PHE A 710 -3.65 5.78 15.38
CA PHE A 710 -3.05 7.08 15.68
C PHE A 710 -2.87 7.99 14.45
N ALA A 711 -3.56 7.70 13.35
CA ALA A 711 -3.56 8.55 12.17
C ALA A 711 -4.32 9.88 12.39
N PHE A 712 -3.80 10.95 11.79
CA PHE A 712 -4.44 12.27 11.85
C PHE A 712 -5.62 12.38 10.88
N GLY A 713 -6.84 12.42 11.42
CA GLY A 713 -8.10 12.64 10.67
C GLY A 713 -8.61 14.09 10.67
N GLY A 714 -7.84 15.06 11.15
CA GLY A 714 -8.27 16.45 11.31
C GLY A 714 -7.44 17.23 12.33
N THR A 715 -8.07 18.04 13.20
CA THR A 715 -7.37 18.86 14.21
C THR A 715 -6.86 18.09 15.43
N PHE A 716 -7.22 16.81 15.58
CA PHE A 716 -6.79 15.91 16.66
C PHE A 716 -6.62 14.47 16.12
N ASN A 717 -5.86 13.64 16.84
CA ASN A 717 -5.54 12.26 16.46
C ASN A 717 -6.75 11.33 16.62
N SER A 718 -7.62 11.23 15.60
CA SER A 718 -8.84 10.40 15.62
C SER A 718 -8.63 8.99 15.08
N GLY A 719 -7.41 8.58 14.74
CA GLY A 719 -7.20 7.32 14.01
C GLY A 719 -7.83 7.28 12.61
N ALA A 720 -7.55 6.20 11.91
CA ALA A 720 -8.11 5.85 10.60
C ALA A 720 -8.02 4.34 10.36
N ALA A 721 -8.77 3.87 9.38
CA ALA A 721 -8.54 2.58 8.74
C ALA A 721 -8.40 2.77 7.22
N TYR A 722 -7.68 1.88 6.56
CA TYR A 722 -7.50 1.88 5.11
C TYR A 722 -8.04 0.58 4.56
N VAL A 723 -8.91 0.68 3.56
CA VAL A 723 -9.42 -0.44 2.79
C VAL A 723 -8.70 -0.48 1.45
N ILE A 724 -8.23 -1.65 1.05
CA ILE A 724 -7.51 -1.87 -0.20
C ILE A 724 -8.25 -2.98 -0.93
N PHE A 725 -8.59 -2.74 -2.20
CA PHE A 725 -9.28 -3.75 -2.99
C PHE A 725 -8.33 -4.78 -3.59
N GLY A 726 -8.73 -6.05 -3.52
CA GLY A 726 -8.06 -7.17 -4.16
C GLY A 726 -8.08 -7.04 -5.68
N HIS A 727 -7.11 -7.66 -6.35
CA HIS A 727 -7.10 -7.75 -7.81
C HIS A 727 -6.09 -8.77 -8.30
N SER A 728 -6.28 -9.24 -9.54
CA SER A 728 -5.30 -10.14 -10.15
C SER A 728 -3.94 -9.47 -10.35
N PHE A 729 -2.92 -10.01 -9.68
CA PHE A 729 -1.52 -9.71 -9.92
C PHE A 729 -1.03 -10.68 -10.99
N SER A 730 -1.41 -10.46 -12.25
CA SER A 730 -1.05 -11.42 -13.28
C SER A 730 0.48 -11.53 -13.39
N SER A 731 1.05 -12.67 -13.02
CA SER A 731 2.27 -13.12 -13.68
C SER A 731 1.92 -13.24 -15.17
N ALA A 732 2.71 -12.64 -16.05
CA ALA A 732 2.49 -12.68 -17.48
C ALA A 732 2.55 -14.12 -18.02
N ALA A 733 1.46 -14.88 -17.91
CA ALA A 733 1.35 -16.25 -18.38
C ALA A 733 -0.10 -16.67 -18.70
N ALA A 734 -0.98 -15.75 -19.06
CA ALA A 734 -2.16 -16.09 -19.86
C ALA A 734 -1.92 -15.62 -21.30
N ALA A 735 -1.63 -16.57 -22.18
CA ALA A 735 -1.26 -16.37 -23.57
C ALA A 735 -2.23 -15.45 -24.33
N LYS A 736 -1.90 -14.16 -24.43
CA LYS A 736 -2.31 -13.36 -25.58
C LYS A 736 -1.35 -13.72 -26.70
N THR A 737 -1.78 -14.60 -27.60
CA THR A 737 -1.06 -14.93 -28.83
C THR A 737 -0.94 -13.65 -29.67
N VAL A 738 0.08 -12.84 -29.42
CA VAL A 738 0.55 -11.84 -30.36
C VAL A 738 1.52 -12.57 -31.29
N ALA A 739 1.17 -12.62 -32.56
CA ALA A 739 2.02 -13.20 -33.59
C ALA A 739 3.44 -12.62 -33.46
N THR A 740 4.43 -13.50 -33.35
CA THR A 740 5.85 -13.17 -33.43
C THR A 740 6.11 -12.31 -34.67
N ASP A 741 6.44 -11.04 -34.49
CA ASP A 741 7.23 -10.31 -35.47
C ASP A 741 8.65 -10.22 -34.92
N SER A 742 9.47 -11.14 -35.42
CA SER A 742 10.86 -11.29 -35.04
C SER A 742 11.69 -10.20 -35.68
N HIS A 743 12.29 -9.32 -34.88
CA HIS A 743 13.53 -8.68 -35.26
C HIS A 743 14.47 -8.63 -34.06
N ASP A 744 15.09 -9.78 -33.79
CA ASP A 744 16.38 -9.82 -33.14
C ASP A 744 17.49 -9.68 -34.20
N VAL A 745 18.56 -9.04 -33.78
CA VAL A 745 19.62 -8.39 -34.55
C VAL A 745 20.51 -9.41 -35.27
N THR A 746 20.79 -9.23 -36.57
CA THR A 746 22.13 -9.54 -37.12
C THR A 746 22.51 -8.57 -38.23
N GLY A 747 23.68 -7.96 -38.07
CA GLY A 747 24.35 -7.25 -39.16
C GLY A 747 24.83 -8.24 -40.22
N GLN A 748 24.12 -8.28 -41.35
CA GLN A 748 24.61 -8.60 -42.70
C GLN A 748 23.37 -8.69 -43.60
N ASP A 749 23.01 -7.59 -44.25
CA ASP A 749 22.34 -7.60 -45.57
C ASP A 749 22.33 -6.19 -46.18
N ALA A 750 23.55 -5.74 -46.50
CA ALA A 750 23.71 -4.77 -47.58
C ALA A 750 23.51 -5.50 -48.91
N ALA A 751 22.65 -4.93 -49.76
CA ALA A 751 22.41 -5.25 -51.17
C ALA A 751 21.34 -6.29 -51.53
N LEU A 752 20.04 -5.90 -51.44
CA LEU A 752 19.09 -6.02 -52.55
C LEU A 752 17.74 -5.32 -52.25
N LEU A 753 17.64 -4.01 -52.49
CA LEU A 753 16.38 -3.35 -52.84
C LEU A 753 16.70 -2.22 -53.81
N LEU A 754 17.07 -2.66 -55.01
CA LEU A 754 17.37 -1.88 -56.19
C LEU A 754 16.04 -1.43 -56.84
N THR A 755 16.00 -0.16 -57.24
CA THR A 755 15.29 0.32 -58.45
C THR A 755 13.79 0.00 -58.59
N GLY A 756 12.97 0.98 -58.24
CA GLY A 756 11.55 0.97 -58.61
C GLY A 756 10.78 2.27 -58.37
N VAL A 757 11.45 3.43 -58.25
CA VAL A 757 10.75 4.73 -58.20
C VAL A 757 11.52 5.73 -59.05
N ASN A 758 11.20 5.76 -60.35
CA ASN A 758 11.40 6.94 -61.18
C ASN A 758 10.41 6.92 -62.36
N ALA A 759 9.84 8.10 -62.64
CA ALA A 759 8.68 8.42 -63.48
C ALA A 759 7.33 8.22 -62.74
N ALA A 760 6.57 9.24 -62.37
CA ALA A 760 6.38 10.52 -63.06
C ALA A 760 6.08 11.67 -62.07
N MET A 761 6.88 12.73 -62.14
CA MET A 761 6.31 14.07 -62.18
C MET A 761 5.55 14.19 -63.50
N ASP A 762 4.28 14.59 -63.47
CA ASP A 762 3.68 15.59 -64.36
C ASP A 762 2.14 15.52 -64.25
N LEU A 763 1.53 16.69 -63.97
CA LEU A 763 0.09 16.96 -63.81
C LEU A 763 -0.60 16.39 -62.56
N ILE A 764 -0.55 17.16 -61.46
CA ILE A 764 -1.68 17.90 -60.86
C ILE A 764 -1.14 18.76 -59.72
#